data_AF-G3II77-F1
#
_entry.id   AF-G3II77-F1
#
_cell.length_a   1.000
_cell.length_b   1.000
_cell.length_c   1.000
_cell.angle_alpha   90.00
_cell.angle_beta   90.00
_cell.angle_gamma   90.00
#
_symmetry.space_group_name_H-M   'P 1'
#
loop_
_entity.id
_entity.type
_entity.pdbx_description
1 polymer ?
#
loop_
_entity_poly.entity_id
_entity_poly.type
_entity_poly.pdbx_seq_one_letter_code
_entity_poly.pdbx_strand_id
1 'polypeptide(L)'
;MLDGTSRFTCRGKKIYHLYGTSTFTEYTVVDEIAVAKIDDATPMDKVCVTSCEVLTGFGAVFNTAQVTPGSTCVFFGLGGISSAIVMGCKASGASRIIRVDINEQKFPRARALGITDCLNPNRLKKSVDEVVMKMTGIGVDFAFEAIGLIETMVEALKSWNVSYGVYVIMGEAPSGSQFSFDPMVLLPGRTLKSSVMGDLLSPPFSPHLLYQVIRCKAAVLWRPGAPMNIEEIEVAPPKAKEVRVKMVASGICGTDIKSMESEELAQFCPIIMGHEGTGIVESVGEGVSTVKAGDKVIILCLPQCGECNTCLNSKNNICKEVRLSGTHQTSEGNSRITCKGKIVYQYIATGTFSEYIVIKEISVAKIDEGALLEKVCIIGCGFATGFGAAINSAKVTPGSTCAVFGLGGVGLSVIIGCKAAGAARIIAVDINKDKFAKAKTVGATECIDPRDFEKPIQKVLFDMLNGGADFCFEVTGNPETVVITCKAAIAWETGSPLCIEEVEVSPPRAHEVRIQVIAMCVCPTDINATNPKKKALFPVVLGHECAGIVESVGPGVTNFKPGDKVIPFFAPQCKKCKFCLSPLTNLCGKLRNFKCPTIDQELMEDRTSRFTCKGKPIYHFMGVSSFSQYTVVSEANLARVDDEANLERVCLIGCGFSSGYGAAINTAKVHH
;
A
#
# COMPACT_ATOMS: atom_id res chain seq x y z
N MET A 1 47.38 -10.85 -24.47
CA MET A 1 46.10 -11.53 -24.72
C MET A 1 46.23 -12.99 -24.33
N LEU A 2 45.12 -13.73 -24.18
CA LEU A 2 45.15 -15.14 -23.80
C LEU A 2 45.90 -16.03 -24.80
N ASP A 3 45.95 -15.63 -26.08
CA ASP A 3 46.73 -16.25 -27.16
C ASP A 3 48.27 -16.04 -27.05
N GLY A 4 48.77 -15.42 -25.96
CA GLY A 4 50.20 -15.10 -25.76
C GLY A 4 50.74 -13.95 -26.63
N THR A 5 49.92 -13.37 -27.51
CA THR A 5 50.31 -12.26 -28.38
C THR A 5 49.93 -10.89 -27.79
N SER A 6 50.37 -9.83 -28.46
CA SER A 6 50.01 -8.45 -28.13
C SER A 6 49.24 -7.80 -29.27
N ARG A 7 48.49 -6.76 -28.92
CA ARG A 7 47.76 -5.87 -29.83
C ARG A 7 48.46 -4.51 -29.98
N PHE A 8 49.54 -4.26 -29.23
CA PHE A 8 50.27 -2.99 -29.24
C PHE A 8 51.70 -3.14 -29.78
N THR A 9 52.07 -2.23 -30.69
CA THR A 9 53.44 -2.02 -31.15
C THR A 9 53.77 -0.52 -31.12
N CYS A 10 55.01 -0.18 -30.77
CA CYS A 10 55.50 1.20 -30.81
C CYS A 10 56.96 1.21 -31.21
N ARG A 11 57.35 2.07 -32.17
CA ARG A 11 58.73 2.18 -32.68
C ARG A 11 59.35 0.82 -33.07
N GLY A 12 58.55 -0.03 -33.73
CA GLY A 12 58.96 -1.39 -34.14
C GLY A 12 59.09 -2.42 -33.01
N LYS A 13 58.86 -2.04 -31.74
CA LYS A 13 58.87 -2.95 -30.59
C LYS A 13 57.45 -3.37 -30.19
N LYS A 14 57.30 -4.64 -29.80
CA LYS A 14 56.08 -5.16 -29.15
C LYS A 14 55.97 -4.56 -27.74
N ILE A 15 54.81 -3.98 -27.43
CA ILE A 15 54.44 -3.59 -26.05
C ILE A 15 53.56 -4.70 -25.49
N TYR A 16 53.68 -5.04 -24.21
CA TYR A 16 52.82 -6.04 -23.56
C TYR A 16 51.70 -5.37 -22.77
N HIS A 17 50.57 -6.07 -22.61
CA HIS A 17 49.43 -5.59 -21.83
C HIS A 17 49.66 -5.83 -20.34
N LEU A 18 49.52 -4.81 -19.51
CA LEU A 18 49.48 -4.94 -18.06
C LEU A 18 48.04 -5.30 -17.64
N TYR A 19 47.87 -6.38 -16.87
CA TYR A 19 46.59 -7.01 -16.50
C TYR A 19 45.58 -7.20 -17.65
N GLY A 20 46.04 -7.25 -18.91
CA GLY A 20 45.19 -7.39 -20.09
C GLY A 20 44.39 -6.16 -20.51
N THR A 21 44.45 -5.02 -19.79
CA THR A 21 43.55 -3.87 -20.01
C THR A 21 44.21 -2.65 -20.66
N SER A 22 45.43 -2.28 -20.25
CA SER A 22 46.26 -1.24 -20.89
C SER A 22 45.56 0.13 -21.11
N THR A 23 44.81 0.60 -20.11
CA THR A 23 43.86 1.72 -20.19
C THR A 23 44.45 3.13 -20.35
N PHE A 24 45.78 3.28 -20.45
CA PHE A 24 46.45 4.55 -20.76
C PHE A 24 46.54 4.82 -22.28
N THR A 25 45.63 4.22 -23.05
CA THR A 25 45.51 4.35 -24.50
C THR A 25 44.09 4.80 -24.84
N GLU A 26 43.92 5.65 -25.86
CA GLU A 26 42.59 6.12 -26.31
C GLU A 26 41.71 4.96 -26.81
N TYR A 27 42.35 3.90 -27.30
CA TYR A 27 41.72 2.66 -27.74
C TYR A 27 42.53 1.47 -27.23
N THR A 28 41.87 0.54 -26.55
CA THR A 28 42.47 -0.71 -26.10
C THR A 28 41.72 -1.92 -26.65
N VAL A 29 42.40 -3.07 -26.70
CA VAL A 29 41.82 -4.35 -27.07
C VAL A 29 41.92 -5.27 -25.87
N VAL A 30 40.76 -5.70 -25.38
CA VAL A 30 40.55 -6.49 -24.18
C VAL A 30 39.90 -7.82 -24.54
N ASP A 31 40.08 -8.82 -23.68
CA ASP A 31 39.37 -10.09 -23.81
C ASP A 31 37.89 -9.93 -23.40
N GLU A 32 36.97 -10.70 -23.96
CA GLU A 32 35.54 -10.53 -23.67
C GLU A 32 35.22 -10.77 -22.19
N ILE A 33 35.96 -11.69 -21.54
CA ILE A 33 35.83 -11.99 -20.12
C ILE A 33 36.30 -10.84 -19.20
N ALA A 34 37.01 -9.85 -19.76
CA ALA A 34 37.53 -8.68 -19.06
C ALA A 34 36.66 -7.42 -19.27
N VAL A 35 35.47 -7.55 -19.89
CA VAL A 35 34.55 -6.45 -20.16
C VAL A 35 33.18 -6.72 -19.53
N ALA A 36 32.75 -5.82 -18.64
CA ALA A 36 31.38 -5.80 -18.13
C ALA A 36 30.56 -4.74 -18.87
N LYS A 37 29.33 -5.08 -19.28
CA LYS A 37 28.37 -4.07 -19.76
C LYS A 37 27.87 -3.25 -18.57
N ILE A 38 27.91 -1.93 -18.72
CA ILE A 38 27.33 -0.95 -17.78
C ILE A 38 26.07 -0.31 -18.39
N ASP A 39 25.28 0.36 -17.57
CA ASP A 39 24.08 1.08 -18.02
C ASP A 39 24.43 2.38 -18.76
N ASP A 40 23.69 2.72 -19.82
CA ASP A 40 23.97 3.87 -20.69
C ASP A 40 23.89 5.23 -19.93
N ALA A 41 23.17 5.29 -18.80
CA ALA A 41 23.09 6.48 -17.95
C ALA A 41 24.27 6.59 -16.95
N THR A 42 25.18 5.62 -16.91
CA THR A 42 26.28 5.60 -15.92
C THR A 42 27.31 6.70 -16.22
N PRO A 43 27.62 7.61 -15.26
CA PRO A 43 28.63 8.64 -15.48
C PRO A 43 30.03 8.04 -15.68
N MET A 44 30.58 8.17 -16.90
CA MET A 44 31.86 7.56 -17.28
C MET A 44 33.05 8.07 -16.47
N ASP A 45 32.98 9.31 -15.97
CA ASP A 45 33.95 9.95 -15.07
C ASP A 45 33.98 9.32 -13.66
N LYS A 46 32.93 8.58 -13.28
CA LYS A 46 32.77 7.94 -11.96
C LYS A 46 32.85 6.42 -12.02
N VAL A 47 32.45 5.81 -13.13
CA VAL A 47 32.50 4.35 -13.29
C VAL A 47 33.93 3.84 -13.48
N CYS A 48 34.85 4.67 -13.98
CA CYS A 48 36.23 4.25 -14.25
C CYS A 48 36.94 3.71 -12.99
N VAL A 49 36.71 4.32 -11.83
CA VAL A 49 37.27 3.86 -10.53
C VAL A 49 36.59 2.62 -9.97
N THR A 50 35.39 2.25 -10.45
CA THR A 50 34.70 1.07 -9.89
C THR A 50 35.37 -0.24 -10.30
N SER A 51 35.93 -0.27 -11.52
CA SER A 51 36.55 -1.45 -12.15
C SER A 51 37.64 -2.13 -11.33
N CYS A 52 38.38 -1.40 -10.48
CA CYS A 52 39.42 -1.95 -9.61
C CYS A 52 39.34 -1.37 -8.20
N GLU A 53 39.32 -0.04 -8.07
CA GLU A 53 39.47 0.61 -6.77
C GLU A 53 38.29 0.34 -5.83
N VAL A 54 37.05 0.53 -6.32
CA VAL A 54 35.85 0.30 -5.50
C VAL A 54 35.65 -1.18 -5.22
N LEU A 55 35.74 -2.05 -6.24
CA LEU A 55 35.59 -3.49 -6.05
C LEU A 55 36.61 -4.03 -5.03
N THR A 56 37.89 -3.71 -5.19
CA THR A 56 38.95 -4.16 -4.27
C THR A 56 38.73 -3.62 -2.85
N GLY A 57 38.51 -2.31 -2.68
CA GLY A 57 38.42 -1.72 -1.34
C GLY A 57 37.10 -1.98 -0.61
N PHE A 58 35.97 -1.85 -1.30
CA PHE A 58 34.64 -2.05 -0.72
C PHE A 58 34.32 -3.55 -0.58
N GLY A 59 34.68 -4.37 -1.57
CA GLY A 59 34.52 -5.82 -1.51
C GLY A 59 35.41 -6.48 -0.46
N ALA A 60 36.64 -5.99 -0.27
CA ALA A 60 37.49 -6.47 0.85
C ALA A 60 36.84 -6.21 2.22
N VAL A 61 36.04 -5.15 2.37
CA VAL A 61 35.30 -4.86 3.60
C VAL A 61 34.07 -5.77 3.74
N PHE A 62 33.24 -5.88 2.70
CA PHE A 62 31.97 -6.59 2.76
C PHE A 62 32.09 -8.11 2.64
N ASN A 63 32.89 -8.60 1.69
CA ASN A 63 32.97 -10.01 1.33
C ASN A 63 34.10 -10.72 2.09
N THR A 64 35.31 -10.13 2.04
CA THR A 64 36.53 -10.75 2.62
C THR A 64 36.57 -10.58 4.14
N ALA A 65 36.57 -9.34 4.63
CA ALA A 65 36.65 -9.04 6.05
C ALA A 65 35.33 -9.32 6.77
N GLN A 66 34.19 -8.99 6.14
CA GLN A 66 32.86 -9.00 6.75
C GLN A 66 32.81 -8.09 7.99
N VAL A 67 33.19 -6.82 7.80
CA VAL A 67 33.20 -5.81 8.87
C VAL A 67 31.81 -5.69 9.49
N THR A 68 31.75 -5.76 10.82
CA THR A 68 30.51 -5.72 11.59
C THR A 68 30.23 -4.33 12.16
N PRO A 69 28.94 -4.01 12.44
CA PRO A 69 28.57 -2.75 13.09
C PRO A 69 29.24 -2.60 14.46
N GLY A 70 29.73 -1.39 14.74
CA GLY A 70 30.40 -1.05 16.00
C GLY A 70 31.92 -1.30 16.00
N SER A 71 32.47 -2.03 15.02
CA SER A 71 33.90 -2.38 15.02
C SER A 71 34.87 -1.23 14.77
N THR A 72 36.11 -1.42 15.21
CA THR A 72 37.25 -0.55 14.91
C THR A 72 38.03 -1.10 13.71
N CYS A 73 38.38 -0.23 12.76
CA CYS A 73 39.17 -0.57 11.58
C CYS A 73 40.47 0.26 11.51
N VAL A 74 41.57 -0.32 11.03
CA VAL A 74 42.79 0.41 10.61
C VAL A 74 43.14 0.08 9.16
N PHE A 75 43.68 1.04 8.42
CA PHE A 75 44.12 0.77 7.05
C PHE A 75 45.27 1.67 6.58
N PHE A 76 46.15 1.06 5.78
CA PHE A 76 47.37 1.64 5.21
C PHE A 76 47.14 1.90 3.71
N GLY A 77 47.53 3.09 3.20
CA GLY A 77 47.08 3.66 1.90
C GLY A 77 47.81 4.98 1.58
N LEU A 78 47.24 6.01 0.91
CA LEU A 78 45.88 6.25 0.42
C LEU A 78 45.85 6.40 -1.11
N GLY A 79 45.28 5.39 -1.76
CA GLY A 79 44.74 5.44 -3.12
C GLY A 79 43.21 5.35 -3.11
N GLY A 80 42.58 5.19 -4.28
CA GLY A 80 41.11 5.03 -4.33
C GLY A 80 40.64 3.73 -3.68
N ILE A 81 41.44 2.65 -3.72
CA ILE A 81 41.18 1.42 -2.93
C ILE A 81 40.96 1.77 -1.45
N SER A 82 41.83 2.60 -0.88
CA SER A 82 41.72 3.03 0.52
C SER A 82 40.51 3.93 0.79
N SER A 83 40.10 4.76 -0.18
CA SER A 83 38.84 5.51 -0.09
C SER A 83 37.62 4.58 -0.12
N ALA A 84 37.68 3.50 -0.92
CA ALA A 84 36.64 2.48 -0.98
C ALA A 84 36.55 1.63 0.30
N ILE A 85 37.66 1.33 0.97
CA ILE A 85 37.67 0.74 2.32
C ILE A 85 36.88 1.63 3.29
N VAL A 86 37.10 2.95 3.30
CA VAL A 86 36.35 3.87 4.19
C VAL A 86 34.85 3.84 3.90
N MET A 87 34.47 3.90 2.63
CA MET A 87 33.06 3.80 2.22
C MET A 87 32.46 2.46 2.66
N GLY A 88 33.21 1.36 2.52
CA GLY A 88 32.86 0.04 3.01
C GLY A 88 32.63 0.03 4.51
N CYS A 89 33.64 0.40 5.31
CA CYS A 89 33.58 0.38 6.78
C CYS A 89 32.42 1.25 7.31
N LYS A 90 32.18 2.41 6.69
CA LYS A 90 31.05 3.29 7.05
C LYS A 90 29.70 2.66 6.72
N ALA A 91 29.55 2.01 5.56
CA ALA A 91 28.33 1.30 5.18
C ALA A 91 28.08 0.06 6.06
N SER A 92 29.14 -0.63 6.50
CA SER A 92 29.10 -1.70 7.50
C SER A 92 28.84 -1.22 8.94
N GLY A 93 28.82 0.10 9.20
CA GLY A 93 28.56 0.66 10.52
C GLY A 93 29.73 0.60 11.50
N ALA A 94 30.98 0.56 11.04
CA ALA A 94 32.17 0.65 11.89
C ALA A 94 32.15 1.94 12.73
N SER A 95 32.43 1.83 14.03
CA SER A 95 32.35 2.96 14.96
C SER A 95 33.59 3.87 14.91
N ARG A 96 34.75 3.29 14.54
CA ARG A 96 36.03 3.98 14.53
C ARG A 96 36.88 3.50 13.35
N ILE A 97 37.39 4.44 12.57
CA ILE A 97 38.08 4.20 11.30
C ILE A 97 39.40 4.97 11.34
N ILE A 98 40.51 4.25 11.54
CA ILE A 98 41.86 4.78 11.73
C ILE A 98 42.63 4.71 10.40
N ARG A 99 43.15 5.85 9.97
CA ARG A 99 43.87 6.05 8.70
C ARG A 99 45.38 6.20 8.94
N VAL A 100 46.21 5.49 8.18
CA VAL A 100 47.68 5.61 8.24
C VAL A 100 48.25 6.05 6.88
N ASP A 101 48.86 7.25 6.81
CA ASP A 101 49.48 7.81 5.60
C ASP A 101 50.61 8.81 5.93
N ILE A 102 51.64 8.87 5.08
CA ILE A 102 52.70 9.89 5.16
C ILE A 102 52.25 11.29 4.69
N ASN A 103 51.19 11.37 3.87
CA ASN A 103 50.73 12.59 3.22
C ASN A 103 49.53 13.22 3.93
N GLU A 104 49.83 14.10 4.89
CA GLU A 104 48.85 14.84 5.70
C GLU A 104 47.90 15.72 4.87
N GLN A 105 48.30 16.17 3.67
CA GLN A 105 47.45 17.00 2.79
C GLN A 105 46.17 16.26 2.36
N LYS A 106 46.19 14.93 2.36
CA LYS A 106 45.02 14.11 2.04
C LYS A 106 44.05 13.94 3.23
N PHE A 107 44.49 14.18 4.47
CA PHE A 107 43.68 13.95 5.68
C PHE A 107 42.33 14.70 5.71
N PRO A 108 42.19 15.95 5.25
CA PRO A 108 40.89 16.64 5.22
C PRO A 108 39.86 15.92 4.34
N ARG A 109 40.27 15.46 3.14
CA ARG A 109 39.41 14.66 2.25
C ARG A 109 39.08 13.29 2.88
N ALA A 110 40.05 12.70 3.55
CA ALA A 110 39.89 11.45 4.26
C ALA A 110 38.81 11.56 5.37
N ARG A 111 38.87 12.60 6.21
CA ARG A 111 37.87 12.86 7.25
C ARG A 111 36.47 13.09 6.68
N ALA A 112 36.34 13.78 5.54
CA ALA A 112 35.07 13.98 4.86
C ALA A 112 34.39 12.66 4.43
N LEU A 113 35.15 11.59 4.17
CA LEU A 113 34.62 10.26 3.85
C LEU A 113 34.12 9.49 5.09
N GLY A 114 34.55 9.87 6.32
CA GLY A 114 34.13 9.24 7.57
C GLY A 114 35.26 8.70 8.46
N ILE A 115 36.53 8.99 8.14
CA ILE A 115 37.67 8.62 8.99
C ILE A 115 37.63 9.39 10.31
N THR A 116 37.76 8.67 11.43
CA THR A 116 37.79 9.24 12.79
C THR A 116 39.18 9.72 13.18
N ASP A 117 40.21 8.92 12.89
CA ASP A 117 41.59 9.15 13.32
C ASP A 117 42.55 9.12 12.14
N CYS A 118 43.54 10.02 12.10
CA CYS A 118 44.60 10.01 11.07
C CYS A 118 45.96 10.01 11.74
N LEU A 119 46.83 9.08 11.33
CA LEU A 119 48.19 8.90 11.82
C LEU A 119 49.18 9.09 10.66
N ASN A 120 50.20 9.91 10.87
CA ASN A 120 51.36 9.98 10.00
C ASN A 120 52.55 9.32 10.69
N PRO A 121 53.10 8.20 10.18
CA PRO A 121 54.23 7.51 10.83
C PRO A 121 55.43 8.43 11.04
N ASN A 122 55.68 9.38 10.13
CA ASN A 122 56.79 10.34 10.21
C ASN A 122 56.64 11.39 11.32
N ARG A 123 55.52 11.39 12.06
CA ARG A 123 55.25 12.27 13.21
C ARG A 123 55.17 11.54 14.54
N LEU A 124 55.21 10.21 14.54
CA LEU A 124 55.07 9.41 15.75
C LEU A 124 56.45 9.22 16.42
N LYS A 125 56.46 9.16 17.75
CA LYS A 125 57.65 8.80 18.55
C LYS A 125 57.80 7.28 18.79
N LYS A 126 56.85 6.52 18.25
CA LYS A 126 56.61 5.09 18.42
C LYS A 126 56.15 4.55 17.07
N SER A 127 56.26 3.24 16.84
CA SER A 127 55.72 2.61 15.64
C SER A 127 54.19 2.74 15.57
N VAL A 128 53.61 2.53 14.39
CA VAL A 128 52.17 2.75 14.17
C VAL A 128 51.37 1.72 14.96
N ASP A 129 51.83 0.48 14.98
CA ASP A 129 51.22 -0.60 15.77
C ASP A 129 51.11 -0.25 17.26
N GLU A 130 52.19 0.20 17.91
CA GLU A 130 52.18 0.62 19.32
C GLU A 130 51.18 1.74 19.60
N VAL A 131 51.03 2.68 18.65
CA VAL A 131 50.09 3.80 18.76
C VAL A 131 48.66 3.32 18.56
N VAL A 132 48.38 2.46 17.58
CA VAL A 132 47.05 1.87 17.32
C VAL A 132 46.62 0.97 18.48
N MET A 133 47.51 0.10 18.96
CA MET A 133 47.32 -0.74 20.15
C MET A 133 46.97 0.12 21.36
N LYS A 134 47.70 1.22 21.60
CA LYS A 134 47.38 2.15 22.71
C LYS A 134 46.05 2.88 22.52
N MET A 135 45.69 3.25 21.29
CA MET A 135 44.43 3.95 20.97
C MET A 135 43.19 3.08 21.15
N THR A 136 43.33 1.75 21.09
CA THR A 136 42.24 0.76 21.09
C THR A 136 42.30 -0.22 22.27
N GLY A 137 43.38 -0.20 23.05
CA GLY A 137 43.64 -1.09 24.17
C GLY A 137 44.21 -2.45 23.76
N ILE A 138 43.67 -3.06 22.70
CA ILE A 138 43.97 -4.46 22.29
C ILE A 138 44.19 -4.65 20.78
N GLY A 139 44.25 -3.57 20.00
CA GLY A 139 44.30 -3.60 18.53
C GLY A 139 42.93 -3.41 17.89
N VAL A 140 42.88 -3.35 16.56
CA VAL A 140 41.64 -3.16 15.79
C VAL A 140 40.99 -4.47 15.35
N ASP A 141 39.66 -4.52 15.31
CA ASP A 141 38.94 -5.72 14.87
C ASP A 141 39.27 -6.09 13.42
N PHE A 142 39.45 -5.08 12.56
CA PHE A 142 39.77 -5.24 11.14
C PHE A 142 40.95 -4.37 10.70
N ALA A 143 42.00 -4.99 10.16
CA ALA A 143 43.13 -4.31 9.52
C ALA A 143 43.12 -4.50 8.00
N PHE A 144 43.58 -3.50 7.24
CA PHE A 144 43.70 -3.58 5.78
C PHE A 144 45.01 -2.95 5.29
N GLU A 145 45.74 -3.67 4.43
CA GLU A 145 46.95 -3.16 3.78
C GLU A 145 46.68 -3.03 2.27
N ALA A 146 46.83 -1.81 1.75
CA ALA A 146 46.53 -1.47 0.37
C ALA A 146 47.63 -0.56 -0.26
N ILE A 147 48.89 -0.76 0.12
CA ILE A 147 50.06 -0.08 -0.47
C ILE A 147 50.98 -1.08 -1.17
N GLY A 148 51.20 -2.26 -0.60
CA GLY A 148 52.12 -3.27 -1.14
C GLY A 148 53.55 -3.16 -0.62
N LEU A 149 53.78 -2.56 0.54
CA LEU A 149 55.10 -2.52 1.19
C LEU A 149 55.17 -3.54 2.33
N ILE A 150 56.29 -4.26 2.44
CA ILE A 150 56.45 -5.30 3.48
C ILE A 150 56.41 -4.67 4.89
N GLU A 151 56.94 -3.45 5.03
CA GLU A 151 56.90 -2.68 6.26
C GLU A 151 55.46 -2.36 6.69
N THR A 152 54.60 -1.92 5.77
CA THR A 152 53.19 -1.65 6.08
C THR A 152 52.39 -2.92 6.30
N MET A 153 52.77 -4.03 5.64
CA MET A 153 52.19 -5.34 5.95
C MET A 153 52.51 -5.82 7.37
N VAL A 154 53.73 -5.56 7.85
CA VAL A 154 54.15 -5.89 9.23
C VAL A 154 53.48 -4.97 10.25
N GLU A 155 53.38 -3.67 10.00
CA GLU A 155 52.65 -2.75 10.89
C GLU A 155 51.15 -3.09 10.97
N ALA A 156 50.51 -3.46 9.84
CA ALA A 156 49.12 -3.90 9.81
C ALA A 156 48.91 -5.21 10.61
N LEU A 157 49.79 -6.20 10.44
CA LEU A 157 49.80 -7.45 11.19
C LEU A 157 49.91 -7.25 12.71
N LYS A 158 50.62 -6.22 13.16
CA LYS A 158 50.75 -5.92 14.60
C LYS A 158 49.63 -5.03 15.15
N SER A 159 48.88 -4.36 14.27
CA SER A 159 47.81 -3.40 14.65
C SER A 159 46.44 -4.04 14.90
N TRP A 160 46.21 -5.28 14.44
CA TRP A 160 44.93 -5.99 14.59
C TRP A 160 44.66 -6.45 16.04
N ASN A 161 43.44 -6.89 16.32
CA ASN A 161 43.01 -7.34 17.64
C ASN A 161 43.76 -8.61 18.05
N VAL A 162 44.35 -8.59 19.26
CA VAL A 162 45.27 -9.64 19.70
C VAL A 162 44.64 -11.03 19.91
N SER A 163 43.31 -11.15 19.95
CA SER A 163 42.62 -12.44 20.05
C SER A 163 41.99 -12.87 18.72
N TYR A 164 41.10 -12.05 18.15
CA TYR A 164 40.23 -12.45 17.03
C TYR A 164 40.37 -11.57 15.77
N GLY A 165 41.38 -10.69 15.71
CA GLY A 165 41.53 -9.72 14.64
C GLY A 165 41.59 -10.34 13.26
N VAL A 166 40.93 -9.68 12.29
CA VAL A 166 40.96 -10.03 10.88
C VAL A 166 41.83 -9.02 10.13
N TYR A 167 42.70 -9.48 9.25
CA TYR A 167 43.51 -8.61 8.39
C TYR A 167 43.44 -9.08 6.95
N VAL A 168 43.14 -8.14 6.05
CA VAL A 168 43.12 -8.36 4.61
C VAL A 168 44.32 -7.67 3.95
N ILE A 169 45.16 -8.45 3.28
CA ILE A 169 46.21 -7.96 2.39
C ILE A 169 45.63 -7.76 0.98
N MET A 170 45.75 -6.55 0.44
CA MET A 170 45.34 -6.20 -0.92
C MET A 170 46.47 -5.53 -1.72
N GLY A 171 47.48 -4.97 -1.05
CA GLY A 171 48.61 -4.32 -1.70
C GLY A 171 49.53 -5.33 -2.42
N GLU A 172 49.88 -5.03 -3.67
CA GLU A 172 50.77 -5.86 -4.48
C GLU A 172 52.24 -5.58 -4.12
N ALA A 173 52.90 -6.55 -3.49
CA ALA A 173 54.31 -6.45 -3.14
C ALA A 173 55.24 -6.67 -4.34
N PRO A 174 56.45 -6.06 -4.37
CA PRO A 174 57.43 -6.30 -5.43
C PRO A 174 57.78 -7.78 -5.57
N SER A 175 57.83 -8.28 -6.81
CA SER A 175 58.11 -9.70 -7.10
C SER A 175 59.42 -10.18 -6.43
N GLY A 176 59.34 -11.33 -5.76
CA GLY A 176 60.45 -11.90 -4.98
C GLY A 176 60.55 -11.40 -3.52
N SER A 177 59.71 -10.44 -3.09
CA SER A 177 59.65 -9.99 -1.69
C SER A 177 59.11 -11.10 -0.76
N GLN A 178 59.54 -11.11 0.49
CA GLN A 178 59.09 -12.07 1.51
C GLN A 178 58.41 -11.35 2.68
N PHE A 179 57.23 -11.84 3.08
CA PHE A 179 56.52 -11.40 4.28
C PHE A 179 56.64 -12.48 5.36
N SER A 180 57.49 -12.23 6.35
CA SER A 180 57.83 -13.18 7.41
C SER A 180 57.37 -12.67 8.77
N PHE A 181 56.73 -13.53 9.56
CA PHE A 181 56.26 -13.22 10.90
C PHE A 181 56.27 -14.46 11.80
N ASP A 182 56.23 -14.24 13.12
CA ASP A 182 56.13 -15.33 14.11
C ASP A 182 54.75 -16.01 14.00
N PRO A 183 54.65 -17.31 13.68
CA PRO A 183 53.37 -18.01 13.53
C PRO A 183 52.53 -18.02 14.83
N MET A 184 53.14 -17.80 16.01
CA MET A 184 52.44 -17.67 17.27
C MET A 184 51.41 -16.52 17.28
N VAL A 185 51.54 -15.52 16.36
CA VAL A 185 50.58 -14.41 16.24
C VAL A 185 49.20 -14.83 15.73
N LEU A 186 49.05 -16.02 15.15
CA LEU A 186 47.77 -16.53 14.62
C LEU A 186 47.03 -17.43 15.63
N LEU A 187 47.77 -18.20 16.43
CA LEU A 187 47.21 -19.20 17.36
C LEU A 187 46.10 -18.70 18.31
N PRO A 188 46.04 -17.43 18.77
CA PRO A 188 44.95 -16.93 19.61
C PRO A 188 43.55 -16.89 18.96
N GLY A 189 43.44 -17.18 17.65
CA GLY A 189 42.18 -17.11 16.89
C GLY A 189 42.12 -16.00 15.83
N ARG A 190 43.27 -15.45 15.42
CA ARG A 190 43.34 -14.36 14.44
C ARG A 190 43.27 -14.88 13.02
N THR A 191 42.72 -14.07 12.10
CA THR A 191 42.51 -14.47 10.70
C THR A 191 43.29 -13.57 9.75
N LEU A 192 44.28 -14.15 9.07
CA LEU A 192 44.95 -13.51 7.93
C LEU A 192 44.24 -13.92 6.63
N LYS A 193 43.87 -12.93 5.81
CA LYS A 193 43.27 -13.10 4.49
C LYS A 193 44.03 -12.28 3.47
N SER A 194 43.94 -12.66 2.20
CA SER A 194 44.24 -11.79 1.06
C SER A 194 42.94 -11.51 0.30
N SER A 195 42.88 -10.44 -0.47
CA SER A 195 41.81 -10.21 -1.43
C SER A 195 42.32 -9.65 -2.75
N VAL A 196 41.77 -10.16 -3.84
CA VAL A 196 41.92 -9.63 -5.20
C VAL A 196 40.52 -9.26 -5.66
N MET A 197 40.32 -8.02 -6.13
CA MET A 197 39.02 -7.50 -6.59
C MET A 197 37.89 -7.58 -5.54
N GLY A 198 38.25 -7.69 -4.25
CA GLY A 198 37.28 -7.73 -3.15
C GLY A 198 36.50 -9.04 -3.05
N ASP A 199 37.09 -10.14 -3.54
CA ASP A 199 36.52 -11.49 -3.63
C ASP A 199 35.17 -11.56 -4.37
N LEU A 200 34.88 -10.55 -5.20
CA LEU A 200 33.73 -10.58 -6.08
C LEU A 200 34.02 -11.53 -7.26
N LEU A 201 33.19 -12.55 -7.43
CA LEU A 201 33.10 -13.24 -8.72
C LEU A 201 32.59 -12.24 -9.78
N SER A 202 32.84 -12.52 -11.06
CA SER A 202 32.38 -11.68 -12.17
C SER A 202 31.05 -12.15 -12.80
N PRO A 203 29.88 -11.76 -12.26
CA PRO A 203 28.63 -11.66 -13.01
C PRO A 203 28.16 -10.18 -13.06
N PRO A 204 26.98 -9.83 -13.61
CA PRO A 204 26.73 -8.44 -14.03
C PRO A 204 26.68 -7.48 -12.85
N PHE A 205 27.27 -6.29 -13.07
CA PHE A 205 27.45 -5.24 -12.08
C PHE A 205 26.09 -4.81 -11.49
N SER A 206 25.73 -5.32 -10.31
CA SER A 206 24.42 -5.04 -9.71
C SER A 206 24.35 -3.57 -9.27
N PRO A 207 23.43 -2.74 -9.83
CA PRO A 207 23.50 -1.29 -9.64
C PRO A 207 23.19 -0.79 -8.22
N HIS A 208 22.89 -1.66 -7.26
CA HIS A 208 22.54 -1.29 -5.88
C HIS A 208 23.64 -0.50 -5.15
N LEU A 209 24.92 -0.61 -5.56
CA LEU A 209 26.00 0.23 -5.04
C LEU A 209 26.04 1.67 -5.62
N LEU A 210 25.30 1.94 -6.69
CA LEU A 210 25.30 3.24 -7.39
C LEU A 210 24.08 4.12 -7.05
N TYR A 211 22.96 3.53 -6.63
CA TYR A 211 21.75 4.29 -6.34
C TYR A 211 21.81 4.97 -4.97
N GLN A 212 22.12 6.26 -4.99
CA GLN A 212 22.16 7.11 -3.79
C GLN A 212 20.75 7.46 -3.29
N VAL A 213 20.67 7.87 -2.02
CA VAL A 213 19.48 8.52 -1.45
C VAL A 213 19.25 9.83 -2.21
N ILE A 214 18.03 10.04 -2.71
CA ILE A 214 17.63 11.29 -3.36
C ILE A 214 17.06 12.24 -2.32
N ARG A 215 17.51 13.50 -2.31
CA ARG A 215 16.81 14.60 -1.62
C ARG A 215 15.93 15.33 -2.63
N CYS A 216 14.66 15.46 -2.29
CA CYS A 216 13.64 16.07 -3.16
C CYS A 216 12.49 16.64 -2.33
N LYS A 217 11.51 17.28 -2.99
CA LYS A 217 10.33 17.85 -2.34
C LYS A 217 9.15 16.87 -2.31
N ALA A 218 8.36 16.95 -1.26
CA ALA A 218 7.05 16.31 -1.19
C ALA A 218 6.05 17.13 -0.35
N ALA A 219 4.75 16.94 -0.62
CA ALA A 219 3.66 17.48 0.19
C ALA A 219 3.35 16.51 1.33
N VAL A 220 3.84 16.82 2.53
CA VAL A 220 3.71 15.97 3.72
C VAL A 220 2.54 16.43 4.58
N LEU A 221 1.58 15.53 4.80
CA LEU A 221 0.52 15.66 5.80
C LEU A 221 1.06 15.21 7.16
N TRP A 222 1.21 16.15 8.10
CA TRP A 222 1.80 15.90 9.41
C TRP A 222 0.83 15.34 10.46
N ARG A 223 -0.49 15.55 10.26
CA ARG A 223 -1.60 15.04 11.08
C ARG A 223 -2.92 15.23 10.32
N PRO A 224 -4.00 14.50 10.63
CA PRO A 224 -5.31 14.71 10.00
C PRO A 224 -5.81 16.15 10.18
N GLY A 225 -6.52 16.66 9.17
CA GLY A 225 -7.09 18.02 9.14
C GLY A 225 -6.08 19.16 9.05
N ALA A 226 -4.76 18.90 9.02
CA ALA A 226 -3.76 19.92 8.79
C ALA A 226 -3.53 20.16 7.28
N PRO A 227 -3.09 21.36 6.87
CA PRO A 227 -2.57 21.56 5.51
C PRO A 227 -1.34 20.68 5.28
N MET A 228 -1.16 20.22 4.03
CA MET A 228 0.08 19.57 3.61
C MET A 228 1.19 20.62 3.47
N ASN A 229 2.36 20.33 4.04
CA ASN A 229 3.54 21.19 3.94
C ASN A 229 4.46 20.69 2.83
N ILE A 230 4.98 21.58 1.99
CA ILE A 230 6.07 21.24 1.06
C ILE A 230 7.37 21.17 1.85
N GLU A 231 7.89 19.96 2.00
CA GLU A 231 9.07 19.65 2.82
C GLU A 231 10.17 19.02 1.95
N GLU A 232 11.43 19.17 2.36
CA GLU A 232 12.52 18.34 1.83
C GLU A 232 12.47 16.96 2.50
N ILE A 233 12.52 15.92 1.67
CA ILE A 233 12.49 14.51 2.06
C ILE A 233 13.71 13.77 1.50
N GLU A 234 14.06 12.66 2.14
CA GLU A 234 15.07 11.71 1.70
C GLU A 234 14.39 10.43 1.23
N VAL A 235 14.65 10.05 -0.03
CA VAL A 235 14.08 8.88 -0.70
C VAL A 235 15.18 7.85 -0.95
N ALA A 236 15.10 6.73 -0.25
CA ALA A 236 16.03 5.60 -0.37
C ALA A 236 16.03 5.00 -1.78
N PRO A 237 17.09 4.26 -2.18
CA PRO A 237 17.05 3.44 -3.39
C PRO A 237 16.01 2.31 -3.30
N PRO A 238 15.53 1.80 -4.44
CA PRO A 238 14.60 0.66 -4.47
C PRO A 238 15.29 -0.65 -4.06
N LYS A 239 14.63 -1.45 -3.23
CA LYS A 239 15.03 -2.84 -2.92
C LYS A 239 14.49 -3.82 -3.99
N ALA A 240 14.82 -5.10 -3.85
CA ALA A 240 14.25 -6.18 -4.64
C ALA A 240 12.72 -6.02 -4.86
N LYS A 241 12.28 -6.16 -6.12
CA LYS A 241 10.89 -5.98 -6.57
C LYS A 241 10.28 -4.58 -6.35
N GLU A 242 11.10 -3.55 -6.10
CA GLU A 242 10.68 -2.16 -6.03
C GLU A 242 11.20 -1.33 -7.22
N VAL A 243 10.50 -0.24 -7.52
CA VAL A 243 10.79 0.70 -8.60
C VAL A 243 10.80 2.10 -8.00
N ARG A 244 11.85 2.88 -8.29
CA ARG A 244 11.90 4.31 -7.95
C ARG A 244 11.52 5.13 -9.17
N VAL A 245 10.48 5.96 -9.01
CA VAL A 245 9.86 6.72 -10.10
C VAL A 245 10.03 8.20 -9.83
N LYS A 246 10.56 8.93 -10.81
CA LYS A 246 10.50 10.40 -10.86
C LYS A 246 9.11 10.81 -11.32
N MET A 247 8.35 11.47 -10.46
CA MET A 247 7.01 11.92 -10.79
C MET A 247 7.04 13.10 -11.76
N VAL A 248 6.09 13.12 -12.69
CA VAL A 248 5.93 14.21 -13.69
C VAL A 248 4.58 14.89 -13.53
N ALA A 249 3.53 14.13 -13.22
CA ALA A 249 2.20 14.67 -12.94
C ALA A 249 1.46 13.80 -11.92
N SER A 250 0.60 14.44 -11.11
CA SER A 250 -0.37 13.78 -10.25
C SER A 250 -1.69 14.55 -10.26
N GLY A 251 -2.81 13.84 -10.40
CA GLY A 251 -4.15 14.36 -10.17
C GLY A 251 -4.44 14.52 -8.68
N ILE A 252 -5.38 15.42 -8.34
CA ILE A 252 -5.95 15.56 -7.00
C ILE A 252 -7.33 14.93 -7.05
N CYS A 253 -7.46 13.74 -6.45
CA CYS A 253 -8.72 13.02 -6.41
C CYS A 253 -9.54 13.40 -5.17
N GLY A 254 -10.86 13.35 -5.27
CA GLY A 254 -11.77 13.60 -4.13
C GLY A 254 -11.53 12.63 -2.96
N THR A 255 -10.99 11.43 -3.24
CA THR A 255 -10.58 10.45 -2.23
C THR A 255 -9.42 10.97 -1.37
N ASP A 256 -8.42 11.66 -1.95
CA ASP A 256 -7.30 12.22 -1.20
C ASP A 256 -7.82 13.29 -0.22
N ILE A 257 -8.64 14.23 -0.72
CA ILE A 257 -9.21 15.34 0.07
C ILE A 257 -10.07 14.80 1.22
N LYS A 258 -11.05 13.92 0.93
CA LYS A 258 -11.91 13.32 1.97
C LYS A 258 -11.11 12.54 3.01
N SER A 259 -10.00 11.91 2.60
CA SER A 259 -9.17 11.14 3.54
C SER A 259 -8.32 12.01 4.46
N MET A 260 -7.89 13.20 4.02
CA MET A 260 -7.00 14.09 4.80
C MET A 260 -7.56 14.46 6.18
N GLU A 261 -8.89 14.47 6.36
CA GLU A 261 -9.55 14.78 7.63
C GLU A 261 -9.85 13.54 8.50
N SER A 262 -9.64 12.32 7.98
CA SER A 262 -9.97 11.08 8.70
C SER A 262 -9.04 10.84 9.89
N GLU A 263 -9.60 10.63 11.08
CA GLU A 263 -8.86 10.23 12.28
C GLU A 263 -8.14 8.89 12.11
N GLU A 264 -8.60 8.02 11.20
CA GLU A 264 -7.94 6.74 10.88
C GLU A 264 -6.53 6.93 10.29
N LEU A 265 -6.25 8.10 9.66
CA LEU A 265 -4.91 8.45 9.18
C LEU A 265 -3.96 8.87 10.30
N ALA A 266 -4.44 9.16 11.52
CA ALA A 266 -3.59 9.68 12.60
C ALA A 266 -2.40 8.74 12.93
N GLN A 267 -2.64 7.43 12.91
CA GLN A 267 -1.62 6.39 13.14
C GLN A 267 -0.58 6.27 12.02
N PHE A 268 -0.87 6.80 10.83
CA PHE A 268 0.01 6.77 9.66
C PHE A 268 0.66 8.12 9.36
N CYS A 269 0.42 9.15 10.17
CA CYS A 269 1.06 10.45 10.01
C CYS A 269 2.48 10.46 10.62
N PRO A 270 3.49 11.07 9.97
CA PRO A 270 3.41 11.85 8.74
C PRO A 270 3.29 10.98 7.47
N ILE A 271 2.49 11.45 6.51
CA ILE A 271 2.17 10.71 5.28
C ILE A 271 2.23 11.63 4.05
N ILE A 272 2.65 11.10 2.90
CA ILE A 272 2.53 11.75 1.59
C ILE A 272 1.28 11.19 0.91
N MET A 273 0.39 12.11 0.53
CA MET A 273 -0.89 11.79 -0.13
C MET A 273 -0.73 11.61 -1.64
N GLY A 274 -1.83 11.36 -2.35
CA GLY A 274 -1.86 11.26 -3.81
C GLY A 274 -1.65 9.84 -4.33
N HIS A 275 -2.46 9.48 -5.32
CA HIS A 275 -2.45 8.15 -5.93
C HIS A 275 -2.71 8.13 -7.44
N GLU A 276 -3.00 9.29 -8.04
CA GLU A 276 -3.39 9.43 -9.44
C GLU A 276 -2.21 9.98 -10.27
N GLY A 277 -1.12 9.20 -10.35
CA GLY A 277 0.18 9.68 -10.79
C GLY A 277 0.75 9.04 -12.05
N THR A 278 1.62 9.79 -12.72
CA THR A 278 2.50 9.31 -13.81
C THR A 278 3.91 9.85 -13.65
N GLY A 279 4.89 9.07 -14.08
CA GLY A 279 6.29 9.44 -14.00
C GLY A 279 7.16 8.69 -14.99
N ILE A 280 8.46 8.80 -14.76
CA ILE A 280 9.52 8.11 -15.50
C ILE A 280 10.32 7.30 -14.48
N VAL A 281 10.58 6.03 -14.77
CA VAL A 281 11.41 5.18 -13.91
C VAL A 281 12.82 5.75 -13.85
N GLU A 282 13.32 6.01 -12.64
CA GLU A 282 14.69 6.47 -12.40
C GLU A 282 15.62 5.29 -12.09
N SER A 283 15.17 4.33 -11.29
CA SER A 283 15.91 3.10 -11.00
C SER A 283 14.98 1.95 -10.65
N VAL A 284 15.49 0.73 -10.80
CA VAL A 284 14.79 -0.52 -10.47
C VAL A 284 15.62 -1.34 -9.49
N GLY A 285 14.92 -2.05 -8.60
CA GLY A 285 15.51 -2.97 -7.66
C GLY A 285 15.73 -4.38 -8.24
N GLU A 286 16.33 -5.26 -7.45
CA GLU A 286 16.64 -6.63 -7.87
C GLU A 286 15.40 -7.40 -8.33
N GLY A 287 15.53 -8.15 -9.42
CA GLY A 287 14.48 -9.02 -9.94
C GLY A 287 13.28 -8.31 -10.58
N VAL A 288 13.27 -6.97 -10.68
CA VAL A 288 12.29 -6.25 -11.51
C VAL A 288 12.49 -6.63 -12.99
N SER A 289 11.39 -6.88 -13.69
CA SER A 289 11.36 -7.40 -15.06
C SER A 289 10.32 -6.73 -15.96
N THR A 290 9.30 -6.03 -15.42
CA THR A 290 8.24 -5.39 -16.21
C THR A 290 8.57 -3.97 -16.71
N VAL A 291 9.55 -3.31 -16.09
CA VAL A 291 9.97 -1.93 -16.38
C VAL A 291 11.49 -1.77 -16.23
N LYS A 292 12.07 -0.75 -16.88
CA LYS A 292 13.47 -0.34 -16.76
C LYS A 292 13.60 1.18 -16.60
N ALA A 293 14.78 1.66 -16.22
CA ALA A 293 15.07 3.10 -16.19
C ALA A 293 14.76 3.78 -17.53
N GLY A 294 14.20 4.99 -17.47
CA GLY A 294 13.73 5.76 -18.63
C GLY A 294 12.31 5.40 -19.12
N ASP A 295 11.72 4.28 -18.70
CA ASP A 295 10.35 3.94 -19.10
C ASP A 295 9.33 4.93 -18.52
N LYS A 296 8.39 5.38 -19.37
CA LYS A 296 7.19 6.08 -18.91
C LYS A 296 6.25 5.11 -18.22
N VAL A 297 5.73 5.52 -17.06
CA VAL A 297 4.87 4.68 -16.22
C VAL A 297 3.68 5.42 -15.64
N ILE A 298 2.61 4.67 -15.42
CA ILE A 298 1.44 5.07 -14.64
C ILE A 298 1.42 4.31 -13.31
N ILE A 299 1.03 4.99 -12.25
CA ILE A 299 0.99 4.43 -10.89
C ILE A 299 -0.37 3.73 -10.68
N LEU A 300 -0.33 2.49 -10.19
CA LEU A 300 -1.51 1.68 -9.90
C LEU A 300 -1.79 1.70 -8.39
N CYS A 301 -2.84 2.43 -7.99
CA CYS A 301 -3.35 2.42 -6.61
C CYS A 301 -3.92 1.06 -6.18
N LEU A 302 -4.31 0.23 -7.15
CA LEU A 302 -4.63 -1.18 -6.97
C LEU A 302 -3.53 -2.02 -7.65
N PRO A 303 -2.61 -2.65 -6.90
CA PRO A 303 -1.60 -3.53 -7.49
C PRO A 303 -2.21 -4.72 -8.23
N GLN A 304 -1.46 -5.29 -9.18
CA GLN A 304 -1.82 -6.50 -9.90
C GLN A 304 -0.64 -7.47 -9.97
N CYS A 305 -0.53 -8.38 -9.00
CA CYS A 305 0.61 -9.31 -8.93
C CYS A 305 0.58 -10.46 -9.95
N GLY A 306 -0.49 -10.63 -10.72
CA GLY A 306 -0.63 -11.69 -11.73
C GLY A 306 -0.83 -13.11 -11.19
N GLU A 307 -0.33 -13.43 -9.99
CA GLU A 307 -0.23 -14.81 -9.47
C GLU A 307 -1.33 -15.21 -8.47
N CYS A 308 -2.00 -14.24 -7.83
CA CYS A 308 -3.01 -14.56 -6.82
C CYS A 308 -4.36 -14.96 -7.43
N ASN A 309 -5.15 -15.73 -6.69
CA ASN A 309 -6.48 -16.20 -7.11
C ASN A 309 -7.46 -15.07 -7.49
N THR A 310 -7.30 -13.86 -6.97
CA THR A 310 -8.07 -12.70 -7.41
C THR A 310 -7.58 -12.14 -8.74
N CYS A 311 -6.26 -11.95 -8.92
CA CYS A 311 -5.67 -11.55 -10.21
C CYS A 311 -5.90 -12.56 -11.35
N LEU A 312 -5.95 -13.86 -11.05
CA LEU A 312 -6.22 -14.93 -12.01
C LEU A 312 -7.71 -15.09 -12.37
N ASN A 313 -8.61 -14.34 -11.71
CA ASN A 313 -10.05 -14.44 -11.91
C ASN A 313 -10.59 -13.22 -12.67
N SER A 314 -11.02 -13.45 -13.91
CA SER A 314 -11.50 -12.44 -14.86
C SER A 314 -12.71 -11.61 -14.41
N LYS A 315 -13.36 -11.94 -13.29
CA LYS A 315 -14.51 -11.19 -12.75
C LYS A 315 -14.13 -10.13 -11.70
N ASN A 316 -12.86 -9.96 -11.35
CA ASN A 316 -12.45 -8.99 -10.34
C ASN A 316 -11.02 -8.44 -10.60
N ASN A 317 -10.69 -7.31 -9.98
CA ASN A 317 -9.40 -6.62 -10.11
C ASN A 317 -8.75 -6.30 -8.74
N ILE A 318 -9.24 -6.86 -7.63
CA ILE A 318 -8.75 -6.55 -6.29
C ILE A 318 -7.72 -7.60 -5.88
N CYS A 319 -6.45 -7.33 -6.18
CA CYS A 319 -5.34 -8.20 -5.80
C CYS A 319 -5.30 -8.43 -4.27
N LYS A 320 -4.95 -9.65 -3.83
CA LYS A 320 -4.78 -9.96 -2.39
C LYS A 320 -3.77 -9.02 -1.71
N GLU A 321 -2.79 -8.51 -2.46
CA GLU A 321 -1.74 -7.63 -1.97
C GLU A 321 -2.29 -6.33 -1.38
N VAL A 322 -3.42 -5.81 -1.88
CA VAL A 322 -4.14 -4.65 -1.31
C VAL A 322 -4.45 -4.84 0.18
N ARG A 323 -4.77 -6.08 0.58
CA ARG A 323 -5.10 -6.43 1.98
C ARG A 323 -3.86 -6.73 2.82
N LEU A 324 -2.77 -7.17 2.18
CA LEU A 324 -1.51 -7.49 2.84
C LEU A 324 -0.60 -6.26 3.02
N SER A 325 -0.76 -5.22 2.20
CA SER A 325 -0.04 -3.94 2.28
C SER A 325 -0.63 -2.94 3.28
N GLY A 326 -1.69 -3.30 4.01
CA GLY A 326 -2.23 -2.50 5.12
C GLY A 326 -2.51 -1.03 4.77
N THR A 327 -3.03 -0.77 3.56
CA THR A 327 -3.41 0.53 2.95
C THR A 327 -2.42 1.71 3.01
N HIS A 328 -1.29 1.63 3.73
CA HIS A 328 -0.30 2.72 3.85
C HIS A 328 1.15 2.19 3.99
N GLN A 329 1.37 0.87 3.85
CA GLN A 329 2.66 0.23 4.08
C GLN A 329 3.18 -0.48 2.83
N THR A 330 4.48 -0.37 2.58
CA THR A 330 5.22 -1.34 1.77
C THR A 330 5.34 -2.65 2.56
N SER A 331 5.41 -3.81 1.88
CA SER A 331 5.22 -5.12 2.52
C SER A 331 6.32 -5.59 3.49
N GLU A 332 7.30 -4.74 3.80
CA GLU A 332 8.33 -4.97 4.82
C GLU A 332 8.14 -4.09 6.07
N GLY A 333 7.01 -3.38 6.19
CA GLY A 333 6.71 -2.50 7.33
C GLY A 333 7.58 -1.23 7.43
N ASN A 334 8.49 -1.01 6.48
CA ASN A 334 9.44 0.10 6.45
C ASN A 334 9.25 0.93 5.18
N SER A 335 8.87 2.20 5.33
CA SER A 335 8.88 3.17 4.23
C SER A 335 10.27 3.34 3.62
N ARG A 336 10.32 3.87 2.40
CA ARG A 336 11.55 4.32 1.74
C ARG A 336 11.80 5.82 1.90
N ILE A 337 10.92 6.52 2.61
CA ILE A 337 10.93 7.98 2.72
C ILE A 337 11.12 8.42 4.17
N THR A 338 12.06 9.34 4.39
CA THR A 338 12.28 10.03 5.67
C THR A 338 12.21 11.54 5.52
N CYS A 339 11.70 12.23 6.55
CA CYS A 339 11.68 13.69 6.63
C CYS A 339 12.01 14.11 8.06
N LYS A 340 12.97 15.02 8.26
CA LYS A 340 13.39 15.53 9.58
C LYS A 340 13.69 14.40 10.59
N GLY A 341 14.34 13.33 10.12
CA GLY A 341 14.69 12.15 10.92
C GLY A 341 13.51 11.22 11.28
N LYS A 342 12.31 11.46 10.76
CA LYS A 342 11.12 10.61 10.94
C LYS A 342 10.79 9.83 9.67
N ILE A 343 10.27 8.62 9.83
CA ILE A 343 9.64 7.84 8.76
C ILE A 343 8.40 8.60 8.26
N VAL A 344 8.24 8.69 6.93
CA VAL A 344 7.04 9.25 6.28
C VAL A 344 6.40 8.16 5.43
N TYR A 345 5.11 7.92 5.62
CA TYR A 345 4.37 6.87 4.90
C TYR A 345 3.89 7.34 3.52
N GLN A 346 3.46 6.39 2.68
CA GLN A 346 2.87 6.66 1.36
C GLN A 346 1.40 6.23 1.37
N TYR A 347 0.50 7.17 1.11
CA TYR A 347 -0.95 6.91 1.02
C TYR A 347 -1.23 5.87 -0.07
N ILE A 348 -2.02 4.83 0.27
CA ILE A 348 -2.34 3.66 -0.57
C ILE A 348 -1.14 3.03 -1.29
N ALA A 349 0.01 3.05 -0.60
CA ALA A 349 1.30 2.58 -1.09
C ALA A 349 1.76 3.25 -2.40
N THR A 350 1.29 4.47 -2.67
CA THR A 350 1.69 5.28 -3.84
C THR A 350 2.39 6.57 -3.41
N GLY A 351 1.69 7.48 -2.72
CA GLY A 351 2.24 8.77 -2.25
C GLY A 351 2.73 9.70 -3.36
N THR A 352 1.93 9.89 -4.43
CA THR A 352 2.34 10.57 -5.67
C THR A 352 2.52 12.09 -5.53
N PHE A 353 2.21 12.70 -4.39
CA PHE A 353 2.53 14.12 -4.10
C PHE A 353 3.98 14.30 -3.65
N SER A 354 4.92 13.68 -4.36
CA SER A 354 6.37 13.78 -4.19
C SER A 354 7.05 13.82 -5.54
N GLU A 355 8.19 14.50 -5.65
CA GLU A 355 9.03 14.48 -6.85
C GLU A 355 9.60 13.08 -7.15
N TYR A 356 9.82 12.24 -6.13
CA TYR A 356 10.27 10.86 -6.27
C TYR A 356 9.56 9.92 -5.29
N ILE A 357 9.08 8.78 -5.80
CA ILE A 357 8.46 7.72 -4.99
C ILE A 357 9.20 6.39 -5.18
N VAL A 358 9.11 5.51 -4.18
CA VAL A 358 9.48 4.09 -4.33
C VAL A 358 8.26 3.24 -4.04
N ILE A 359 7.96 2.29 -4.91
CA ILE A 359 6.76 1.46 -4.89
C ILE A 359 7.07 0.06 -5.43
N LYS A 360 6.20 -0.93 -5.20
CA LYS A 360 6.38 -2.28 -5.77
C LYS A 360 6.25 -2.27 -7.29
N GLU A 361 6.97 -3.17 -7.96
CA GLU A 361 6.82 -3.49 -9.38
C GLU A 361 5.34 -3.73 -9.76
N ILE A 362 4.60 -4.47 -8.93
CA ILE A 362 3.18 -4.81 -9.14
C ILE A 362 2.22 -3.61 -9.03
N SER A 363 2.71 -2.44 -8.62
CA SER A 363 1.96 -1.16 -8.52
C SER A 363 2.34 -0.19 -9.64
N VAL A 364 3.04 -0.66 -10.68
CA VAL A 364 3.52 0.15 -11.81
C VAL A 364 3.11 -0.52 -13.12
N ALA A 365 2.52 0.25 -14.03
CA ALA A 365 2.33 -0.18 -15.43
C ALA A 365 3.16 0.69 -16.37
N LYS A 366 3.92 0.04 -17.26
CA LYS A 366 4.55 0.70 -18.41
C LYS A 366 3.46 1.25 -19.33
N ILE A 367 3.67 2.46 -19.83
CA ILE A 367 2.80 3.11 -20.83
C ILE A 367 3.61 3.53 -22.06
N ASP A 368 2.89 3.92 -23.10
CA ASP A 368 3.44 4.31 -24.40
C ASP A 368 4.45 5.47 -24.30
N GLU A 369 5.52 5.43 -25.10
CA GLU A 369 6.57 6.47 -25.10
C GLU A 369 6.06 7.83 -25.60
N GLY A 370 5.03 7.85 -26.46
CA GLY A 370 4.32 9.05 -26.90
C GLY A 370 3.32 9.61 -25.88
N ALA A 371 3.06 8.92 -24.78
CA ALA A 371 2.06 9.35 -23.80
C ALA A 371 2.41 10.71 -23.15
N LEU A 372 1.42 11.60 -23.13
CA LEU A 372 1.46 12.90 -22.46
C LEU A 372 1.15 12.72 -20.97
N LEU A 373 2.19 12.64 -20.15
CA LEU A 373 2.11 12.28 -18.72
C LEU A 373 1.14 13.19 -17.95
N GLU A 374 1.14 14.49 -18.26
CA GLU A 374 0.27 15.50 -17.66
C GLU A 374 -1.23 15.33 -17.98
N LYS A 375 -1.57 14.47 -18.95
CA LYS A 375 -2.95 14.16 -19.33
C LYS A 375 -3.36 12.73 -18.95
N VAL A 376 -2.45 11.77 -19.03
CA VAL A 376 -2.77 10.35 -18.78
C VAL A 376 -2.71 9.96 -17.30
N CYS A 377 -2.21 10.83 -16.41
CA CYS A 377 -2.20 10.61 -14.96
C CYS A 377 -3.59 10.23 -14.39
N ILE A 378 -4.66 10.85 -14.89
CA ILE A 378 -6.04 10.57 -14.44
C ILE A 378 -6.56 9.18 -14.82
N ILE A 379 -5.85 8.44 -15.69
CA ILE A 379 -6.15 7.03 -15.98
C ILE A 379 -5.78 6.15 -14.77
N GLY A 380 -4.86 6.60 -13.90
CA GLY A 380 -4.46 5.87 -12.70
C GLY A 380 -5.56 5.80 -11.63
N CYS A 381 -6.57 6.66 -11.70
CA CYS A 381 -7.77 6.57 -10.87
C CYS A 381 -9.04 7.05 -11.60
N GLY A 382 -9.29 8.37 -11.64
CA GLY A 382 -10.63 8.92 -11.83
C GLY A 382 -11.27 8.58 -13.17
N PHE A 383 -10.48 8.60 -14.25
CA PHE A 383 -10.97 8.23 -15.58
C PHE A 383 -11.28 6.74 -15.68
N ALA A 384 -10.33 5.88 -15.29
CA ALA A 384 -10.50 4.43 -15.39
C ALA A 384 -11.63 3.92 -14.47
N THR A 385 -11.79 4.50 -13.28
CA THR A 385 -12.91 4.18 -12.37
C THR A 385 -14.26 4.51 -13.02
N GLY A 386 -14.46 5.72 -13.52
CA GLY A 386 -15.75 6.14 -14.07
C GLY A 386 -16.07 5.45 -15.41
N PHE A 387 -15.11 5.46 -16.34
CA PHE A 387 -15.29 4.82 -17.65
C PHE A 387 -15.45 3.30 -17.53
N GLY A 388 -14.64 2.66 -16.67
CA GLY A 388 -14.71 1.23 -16.37
C GLY A 388 -16.02 0.83 -15.67
N ALA A 389 -16.58 1.68 -14.81
CA ALA A 389 -17.88 1.42 -14.18
C ALA A 389 -19.00 1.29 -15.24
N ALA A 390 -19.03 2.16 -16.25
CA ALA A 390 -20.02 2.09 -17.32
C ALA A 390 -19.78 0.89 -18.27
N ILE A 391 -18.55 0.72 -18.78
CA ILE A 391 -18.24 -0.30 -19.81
C ILE A 391 -18.12 -1.71 -19.22
N ASN A 392 -17.37 -1.88 -18.13
CA ASN A 392 -16.99 -3.21 -17.63
C ASN A 392 -17.94 -3.73 -16.54
N SER A 393 -18.34 -2.86 -15.61
CA SER A 393 -19.16 -3.25 -14.45
C SER A 393 -20.65 -3.26 -14.76
N ALA A 394 -21.21 -2.12 -15.17
CA ALA A 394 -22.62 -1.98 -15.52
C ALA A 394 -22.94 -2.59 -16.90
N LYS A 395 -21.98 -2.54 -17.84
CA LYS A 395 -22.13 -3.00 -19.23
C LYS A 395 -23.32 -2.32 -19.91
N VAL A 396 -23.29 -0.99 -19.87
CA VAL A 396 -24.29 -0.11 -20.50
C VAL A 396 -24.57 -0.58 -21.93
N THR A 397 -25.84 -0.68 -22.29
CA THR A 397 -26.27 -1.19 -23.60
C THR A 397 -26.62 -0.06 -24.58
N PRO A 398 -26.42 -0.26 -25.90
CA PRO A 398 -26.87 0.68 -26.91
C PRO A 398 -28.38 0.96 -26.79
N GLY A 399 -28.78 2.23 -26.88
CA GLY A 399 -30.18 2.65 -26.77
C GLY A 399 -30.67 2.87 -25.34
N SER A 400 -29.92 2.47 -24.31
CA SER A 400 -30.34 2.60 -22.90
C SER A 400 -30.37 4.04 -22.38
N THR A 401 -31.02 4.20 -21.23
CA THR A 401 -31.07 5.42 -20.42
C THR A 401 -30.20 5.26 -19.17
N CYS A 402 -29.24 6.17 -18.97
CA CYS A 402 -28.40 6.21 -17.77
C CYS A 402 -28.72 7.42 -16.88
N ALA A 403 -28.65 7.26 -15.56
CA ALA A 403 -28.64 8.34 -14.59
C ALA A 403 -27.30 8.35 -13.81
N VAL A 404 -26.65 9.52 -13.73
CA VAL A 404 -25.31 9.67 -13.10
C VAL A 404 -25.38 10.73 -12.00
N PHE A 405 -25.23 10.31 -10.75
CA PHE A 405 -25.32 11.15 -9.55
C PHE A 405 -23.93 11.60 -9.12
N GLY A 406 -23.62 12.88 -9.34
CA GLY A 406 -22.33 13.51 -9.08
C GLY A 406 -21.53 13.76 -10.36
N LEU A 407 -21.10 15.01 -10.56
CA LEU A 407 -20.42 15.47 -11.78
C LEU A 407 -18.98 15.93 -11.50
N GLY A 408 -18.29 15.23 -10.59
CA GLY A 408 -16.84 15.29 -10.45
C GLY A 408 -16.11 14.53 -11.57
N GLY A 409 -14.77 14.44 -11.48
CA GLY A 409 -13.96 13.77 -12.51
C GLY A 409 -14.39 12.33 -12.82
N VAL A 410 -14.75 11.55 -11.79
CA VAL A 410 -15.27 10.18 -11.95
C VAL A 410 -16.61 10.18 -12.69
N GLY A 411 -17.57 11.02 -12.28
CA GLY A 411 -18.90 11.06 -12.90
C GLY A 411 -18.91 11.59 -14.33
N LEU A 412 -18.05 12.56 -14.65
CA LEU A 412 -17.82 12.95 -16.05
C LEU A 412 -17.24 11.78 -16.87
N SER A 413 -16.41 10.94 -16.27
CA SER A 413 -15.85 9.75 -16.92
C SER A 413 -16.88 8.61 -17.06
N VAL A 414 -17.83 8.47 -16.13
CA VAL A 414 -19.02 7.62 -16.29
C VAL A 414 -19.83 8.07 -17.50
N ILE A 415 -20.11 9.38 -17.63
CA ILE A 415 -20.87 9.93 -18.78
C ILE A 415 -20.16 9.63 -20.11
N ILE A 416 -18.82 9.76 -20.16
CA ILE A 416 -18.02 9.38 -21.34
C ILE A 416 -18.18 7.88 -21.64
N GLY A 417 -18.15 7.02 -20.62
CA GLY A 417 -18.37 5.58 -20.76
C GLY A 417 -19.78 5.23 -21.26
N CYS A 418 -20.83 5.79 -20.67
CA CYS A 418 -22.22 5.60 -21.11
C CYS A 418 -22.42 6.03 -22.58
N LYS A 419 -21.82 7.16 -22.98
CA LYS A 419 -21.85 7.63 -24.37
C LYS A 419 -21.08 6.70 -25.31
N ALA A 420 -19.90 6.22 -24.91
CA ALA A 420 -19.10 5.28 -25.69
C ALA A 420 -19.82 3.91 -25.86
N ALA A 421 -20.63 3.51 -24.88
CA ALA A 421 -21.50 2.33 -24.95
C ALA A 421 -22.77 2.53 -25.81
N GLY A 422 -23.05 3.76 -26.27
CA GLY A 422 -24.21 4.06 -27.12
C GLY A 422 -25.53 4.27 -26.36
N ALA A 423 -25.50 4.65 -25.08
CA ALA A 423 -26.71 5.07 -24.37
C ALA A 423 -27.41 6.23 -25.11
N ALA A 424 -28.73 6.14 -25.28
CA ALA A 424 -29.52 7.15 -25.99
C ALA A 424 -29.85 8.37 -25.12
N ARG A 425 -29.98 8.19 -23.81
CA ARG A 425 -30.21 9.26 -22.83
C ARG A 425 -29.24 9.11 -21.66
N ILE A 426 -28.65 10.23 -21.24
CA ILE A 426 -27.73 10.29 -20.10
C ILE A 426 -28.10 11.51 -19.26
N ILE A 427 -28.72 11.25 -18.10
CA ILE A 427 -29.18 12.26 -17.16
C ILE A 427 -28.10 12.49 -16.10
N ALA A 428 -27.54 13.68 -16.11
CA ALA A 428 -26.56 14.14 -15.15
C ALA A 428 -27.24 14.80 -13.94
N VAL A 429 -26.98 14.31 -12.72
CA VAL A 429 -27.61 14.80 -11.48
C VAL A 429 -26.53 15.39 -10.57
N ASP A 430 -26.60 16.69 -10.26
CA ASP A 430 -25.71 17.33 -9.29
C ASP A 430 -26.36 18.61 -8.72
N ILE A 431 -26.08 18.92 -7.46
CA ILE A 431 -26.54 20.15 -6.81
C ILE A 431 -25.74 21.40 -7.24
N ASN A 432 -24.65 21.25 -8.00
CA ASN A 432 -23.94 22.38 -8.60
C ASN A 432 -24.20 22.43 -10.11
N LYS A 433 -25.08 23.37 -10.50
CA LYS A 433 -25.47 23.62 -11.89
C LYS A 433 -24.33 24.08 -12.79
N ASP A 434 -23.27 24.67 -12.25
CA ASP A 434 -22.09 25.13 -13.02
C ASP A 434 -21.40 23.96 -13.75
N LYS A 435 -21.52 22.74 -13.18
CA LYS A 435 -20.98 21.50 -13.77
C LYS A 435 -21.77 21.03 -15.00
N PHE A 436 -23.02 21.45 -15.17
CA PHE A 436 -23.91 20.93 -16.21
C PHE A 436 -23.40 21.23 -17.62
N ALA A 437 -22.81 22.41 -17.83
CA ALA A 437 -22.19 22.77 -19.12
C ALA A 437 -21.11 21.74 -19.49
N LYS A 438 -20.23 21.38 -18.54
CA LYS A 438 -19.18 20.39 -18.78
C LYS A 438 -19.75 18.99 -19.00
N ALA A 439 -20.73 18.57 -18.21
CA ALA A 439 -21.42 17.28 -18.37
C ALA A 439 -22.03 17.11 -19.78
N LYS A 440 -22.69 18.15 -20.31
CA LYS A 440 -23.23 18.15 -21.68
C LYS A 440 -22.14 18.02 -22.75
N THR A 441 -21.00 18.70 -22.61
CA THR A 441 -19.90 18.56 -23.60
C THR A 441 -19.35 17.14 -23.70
N VAL A 442 -19.37 16.37 -22.60
CA VAL A 442 -18.82 15.01 -22.59
C VAL A 442 -19.86 13.92 -22.91
N GLY A 443 -21.15 14.18 -22.70
CA GLY A 443 -22.22 13.29 -23.20
C GLY A 443 -23.59 13.37 -22.54
N ALA A 444 -23.79 14.15 -21.47
CA ALA A 444 -25.10 14.25 -20.83
C ALA A 444 -26.13 14.86 -21.80
N THR A 445 -27.26 14.19 -22.00
CA THR A 445 -28.39 14.71 -22.78
C THR A 445 -29.18 15.73 -21.95
N GLU A 446 -29.34 15.43 -20.68
CA GLU A 446 -30.15 16.18 -19.72
C GLU A 446 -29.33 16.41 -18.44
N CYS A 447 -29.59 17.51 -17.74
CA CYS A 447 -28.97 17.78 -16.44
C CYS A 447 -30.04 18.31 -15.48
N ILE A 448 -30.06 17.80 -14.25
CA ILE A 448 -31.05 18.15 -13.23
C ILE A 448 -30.38 18.43 -11.88
N ASP A 449 -30.86 19.45 -11.21
CA ASP A 449 -30.55 19.73 -9.80
C ASP A 449 -31.69 19.16 -8.96
N PRO A 450 -31.43 18.24 -8.01
CA PRO A 450 -32.47 17.69 -7.14
C PRO A 450 -33.30 18.75 -6.41
N ARG A 451 -32.74 19.94 -6.18
CA ARG A 451 -33.36 21.04 -5.42
C ARG A 451 -34.33 21.88 -6.26
N ASP A 452 -34.41 21.65 -7.57
CA ASP A 452 -35.40 22.27 -8.45
C ASP A 452 -36.79 21.59 -8.37
N PHE A 453 -36.92 20.53 -7.55
CA PHE A 453 -38.12 19.72 -7.47
C PHE A 453 -38.62 19.58 -6.03
N GLU A 454 -39.95 19.65 -5.85
CA GLU A 454 -40.60 19.36 -4.56
C GLU A 454 -40.64 17.86 -4.24
N LYS A 455 -40.61 17.00 -5.27
CA LYS A 455 -40.60 15.53 -5.14
C LYS A 455 -39.17 15.02 -4.91
N PRO A 456 -38.97 13.93 -4.14
CA PRO A 456 -37.70 13.22 -4.08
C PRO A 456 -37.18 12.82 -5.48
N ILE A 457 -35.88 12.96 -5.70
CA ILE A 457 -35.25 12.85 -7.03
C ILE A 457 -35.46 11.49 -7.71
N GLN A 458 -35.51 10.41 -6.93
CA GLN A 458 -35.83 9.08 -7.42
C GLN A 458 -37.22 9.00 -8.06
N LYS A 459 -38.19 9.77 -7.54
CA LYS A 459 -39.56 9.83 -8.09
C LYS A 459 -39.64 10.75 -9.30
N VAL A 460 -38.91 11.87 -9.29
CA VAL A 460 -38.73 12.74 -10.48
C VAL A 460 -38.17 11.93 -11.65
N LEU A 461 -37.11 11.15 -11.41
CA LEU A 461 -36.51 10.28 -12.43
C LEU A 461 -37.46 9.17 -12.88
N PHE A 462 -38.16 8.51 -11.96
CA PHE A 462 -39.13 7.46 -12.31
C PHE A 462 -40.26 7.98 -13.19
N ASP A 463 -40.86 9.12 -12.80
CA ASP A 463 -41.92 9.80 -13.55
C ASP A 463 -41.42 10.30 -14.93
N MET A 464 -40.24 10.92 -14.98
CA MET A 464 -39.63 11.48 -16.22
C MET A 464 -39.15 10.42 -17.22
N LEU A 465 -38.95 9.18 -16.76
CA LEU A 465 -38.45 8.07 -17.56
C LEU A 465 -39.48 6.97 -17.83
N ASN A 466 -40.75 7.17 -17.41
CA ASN A 466 -41.82 6.17 -17.53
C ASN A 466 -41.45 4.79 -16.92
N GLY A 467 -40.71 4.77 -15.81
CA GLY A 467 -40.26 3.52 -15.17
C GLY A 467 -38.87 3.56 -14.54
N GLY A 468 -38.10 4.65 -14.72
CA GLY A 468 -36.74 4.80 -14.21
C GLY A 468 -35.66 4.62 -15.30
N ALA A 469 -34.39 4.69 -14.90
CA ALA A 469 -33.25 4.50 -15.80
C ALA A 469 -32.82 3.02 -15.83
N ASP A 470 -32.33 2.55 -16.99
CA ASP A 470 -31.76 1.20 -17.13
C ASP A 470 -30.49 1.03 -16.29
N PHE A 471 -29.70 2.10 -16.15
CA PHE A 471 -28.46 2.11 -15.39
C PHE A 471 -28.34 3.36 -14.50
N CYS A 472 -28.08 3.17 -13.20
CA CYS A 472 -27.84 4.25 -12.24
C CYS A 472 -26.41 4.17 -11.69
N PHE A 473 -25.74 5.32 -11.60
CA PHE A 473 -24.37 5.43 -11.09
C PHE A 473 -24.29 6.44 -9.95
N GLU A 474 -23.96 5.97 -8.75
CA GLU A 474 -23.63 6.82 -7.59
C GLU A 474 -22.13 7.13 -7.60
N VAL A 475 -21.76 8.41 -7.69
CA VAL A 475 -20.36 8.87 -7.76
C VAL A 475 -20.13 10.17 -6.96
N THR A 476 -21.00 10.47 -5.97
CA THR A 476 -20.77 11.48 -4.92
C THR A 476 -20.15 10.88 -3.66
N GLY A 477 -20.50 9.62 -3.34
CA GLY A 477 -20.22 8.99 -2.05
C GLY A 477 -21.06 9.57 -0.89
N ASN A 478 -22.19 10.25 -1.16
CA ASN A 478 -23.13 10.68 -0.13
C ASN A 478 -24.22 9.60 0.08
N PRO A 479 -24.33 8.98 1.27
CA PRO A 479 -25.37 7.98 1.55
C PRO A 479 -26.81 8.51 1.42
N GLU A 480 -27.04 9.82 1.46
CA GLU A 480 -28.37 10.40 1.22
C GLU A 480 -28.87 10.18 -0.20
N THR A 481 -27.97 10.03 -1.19
CA THR A 481 -28.35 9.74 -2.59
C THR A 481 -28.93 8.34 -2.80
N VAL A 482 -28.82 7.46 -1.79
CA VAL A 482 -29.35 6.09 -1.78
C VAL A 482 -30.36 5.84 -0.65
N VAL A 483 -30.82 6.92 0.02
CA VAL A 483 -32.01 6.88 0.89
C VAL A 483 -33.23 6.59 0.01
N ILE A 484 -34.08 5.67 0.46
CA ILE A 484 -35.35 5.35 -0.21
C ILE A 484 -36.53 5.86 0.62
N THR A 485 -37.65 6.11 -0.04
CA THR A 485 -38.88 6.58 0.61
C THR A 485 -39.96 5.53 0.45
N CYS A 486 -40.62 5.12 1.52
CA CYS A 486 -41.66 4.08 1.48
C CYS A 486 -42.72 4.28 2.58
N LYS A 487 -43.77 3.45 2.59
CA LYS A 487 -44.77 3.47 3.67
C LYS A 487 -44.36 2.58 4.84
N ALA A 488 -44.59 3.08 6.06
CA ALA A 488 -44.49 2.30 7.30
C ALA A 488 -45.64 2.60 8.26
N ALA A 489 -45.98 1.64 9.10
CA ALA A 489 -46.94 1.79 10.19
C ALA A 489 -46.19 2.17 11.47
N ILE A 490 -46.28 3.44 11.86
CA ILE A 490 -45.59 4.01 13.02
C ILE A 490 -46.53 4.02 14.23
N ALA A 491 -46.06 3.52 15.37
CA ALA A 491 -46.63 3.89 16.67
C ALA A 491 -45.97 5.20 17.13
N TRP A 492 -46.72 6.30 17.17
CA TRP A 492 -46.18 7.61 17.57
C TRP A 492 -46.04 7.78 19.08
N GLU A 493 -46.87 7.08 19.86
CA GLU A 493 -46.95 7.13 21.32
C GLU A 493 -47.62 5.85 21.85
N THR A 494 -47.58 5.62 23.16
CA THR A 494 -48.21 4.45 23.79
C THR A 494 -49.74 4.53 23.77
N GLY A 495 -50.41 3.40 23.53
CA GLY A 495 -51.87 3.30 23.48
C GLY A 495 -52.54 3.82 22.21
N SER A 496 -51.87 4.63 21.41
CA SER A 496 -52.41 5.17 20.15
C SER A 496 -52.36 4.16 18.99
N PRO A 497 -53.28 4.25 18.00
CA PRO A 497 -53.28 3.38 16.83
C PRO A 497 -52.05 3.63 15.93
N LEU A 498 -51.69 2.62 15.12
CA LEU A 498 -50.61 2.76 14.14
C LEU A 498 -51.02 3.71 13.01
N CYS A 499 -50.16 4.67 12.69
CA CYS A 499 -50.34 5.59 11.58
C CYS A 499 -49.52 5.11 10.37
N ILE A 500 -50.16 4.96 9.20
CA ILE A 500 -49.44 4.73 7.95
C ILE A 500 -48.86 6.07 7.48
N GLU A 501 -47.53 6.17 7.52
CA GLU A 501 -46.77 7.38 7.21
C GLU A 501 -45.80 7.10 6.07
N GLU A 502 -45.37 8.16 5.38
CA GLU A 502 -44.25 8.10 4.44
C GLU A 502 -42.94 8.30 5.20
N VAL A 503 -42.02 7.34 5.10
CA VAL A 503 -40.76 7.29 5.84
C VAL A 503 -39.56 7.19 4.91
N GLU A 504 -38.47 7.84 5.30
CA GLU A 504 -37.15 7.72 4.71
C GLU A 504 -36.42 6.55 5.35
N VAL A 505 -35.92 5.62 4.53
CA VAL A 505 -35.11 4.48 4.95
C VAL A 505 -33.69 4.66 4.45
N SER A 506 -32.78 4.91 5.40
CA SER A 506 -31.34 5.05 5.16
C SER A 506 -30.76 3.80 4.49
N PRO A 507 -29.65 3.93 3.73
CA PRO A 507 -28.91 2.77 3.26
C PRO A 507 -28.36 1.93 4.42
N PRO A 508 -28.09 0.64 4.18
CA PRO A 508 -27.43 -0.22 5.17
C PRO A 508 -25.98 0.22 5.39
N ARG A 509 -25.57 0.34 6.66
CA ARG A 509 -24.16 0.55 7.04
C ARG A 509 -23.41 -0.78 7.10
N ALA A 510 -22.13 -0.73 7.52
CA ALA A 510 -21.30 -1.93 7.56
C ALA A 510 -21.94 -3.07 8.37
N HIS A 511 -21.94 -4.29 7.82
CA HIS A 511 -22.61 -5.48 8.35
C HIS A 511 -24.16 -5.39 8.46
N GLU A 512 -24.79 -4.43 7.78
CA GLU A 512 -26.25 -4.32 7.68
C GLU A 512 -26.75 -4.67 6.27
N VAL A 513 -28.03 -4.99 6.17
CA VAL A 513 -28.72 -5.38 4.94
C VAL A 513 -30.07 -4.69 4.90
N ARG A 514 -30.40 -4.03 3.78
CA ARG A 514 -31.73 -3.45 3.54
C ARG A 514 -32.57 -4.46 2.76
N ILE A 515 -33.74 -4.79 3.29
CA ILE A 515 -34.68 -5.74 2.71
C ILE A 515 -35.95 -5.02 2.26
N GLN A 516 -36.46 -5.39 1.09
CA GLN A 516 -37.84 -5.14 0.70
C GLN A 516 -38.72 -6.18 1.37
N VAL A 517 -39.66 -5.73 2.21
CA VAL A 517 -40.62 -6.61 2.89
C VAL A 517 -41.73 -6.97 1.90
N ILE A 518 -41.92 -8.27 1.66
CA ILE A 518 -42.94 -8.79 0.76
C ILE A 518 -44.18 -9.25 1.54
N ALA A 519 -43.97 -9.92 2.67
CA ALA A 519 -45.05 -10.34 3.56
C ALA A 519 -44.62 -10.22 5.03
N MET A 520 -45.55 -9.85 5.90
CA MET A 520 -45.35 -9.71 7.34
C MET A 520 -46.46 -10.41 8.12
N CYS A 521 -46.17 -10.79 9.37
CA CYS A 521 -47.16 -11.33 10.30
C CYS A 521 -47.29 -10.42 11.52
N VAL A 522 -48.46 -10.44 12.16
CA VAL A 522 -48.72 -9.70 13.40
C VAL A 522 -48.69 -10.68 14.56
N CYS A 523 -47.70 -10.52 15.43
CA CYS A 523 -47.54 -11.34 16.63
C CYS A 523 -48.10 -10.60 17.85
N PRO A 524 -48.67 -11.30 18.86
CA PRO A 524 -49.10 -10.65 20.11
C PRO A 524 -48.01 -9.84 20.81
N THR A 525 -46.72 -10.11 20.54
CA THR A 525 -45.60 -9.29 21.04
C THR A 525 -45.62 -7.86 20.48
N ASP A 526 -45.95 -7.69 19.18
CA ASP A 526 -46.04 -6.37 18.53
C ASP A 526 -47.20 -5.56 19.15
N ILE A 527 -48.37 -6.20 19.31
CA ILE A 527 -49.55 -5.58 19.94
C ILE A 527 -49.25 -5.20 21.39
N ASN A 528 -48.56 -6.06 22.14
CA ASN A 528 -48.22 -5.78 23.53
C ASN A 528 -47.14 -4.70 23.69
N ALA A 529 -46.41 -4.33 22.64
CA ALA A 529 -45.38 -3.28 22.70
C ALA A 529 -45.99 -1.87 22.86
N THR A 530 -47.21 -1.64 22.39
CA THR A 530 -47.91 -0.36 22.55
C THR A 530 -48.58 -0.19 23.93
N ASN A 531 -48.60 -1.23 24.77
CA ASN A 531 -49.26 -1.22 26.08
C ASN A 531 -48.61 -0.23 27.07
N PRO A 532 -49.36 0.71 27.68
CA PRO A 532 -48.82 1.72 28.62
C PRO A 532 -48.07 1.19 29.84
N LYS A 533 -48.22 -0.09 30.17
CA LYS A 533 -47.48 -0.74 31.27
C LYS A 533 -46.11 -1.28 30.85
N LYS A 534 -45.76 -1.25 29.57
CA LYS A 534 -44.43 -1.63 29.06
C LYS A 534 -43.61 -0.40 28.71
N LYS A 535 -42.29 -0.50 28.90
CA LYS A 535 -41.33 0.47 28.39
C LYS A 535 -40.98 0.08 26.95
N ALA A 536 -41.37 0.90 26.00
CA ALA A 536 -40.89 0.92 24.64
C ALA A 536 -40.61 2.39 24.28
N LEU A 537 -39.57 2.67 23.49
CA LEU A 537 -39.36 3.99 22.92
C LEU A 537 -40.35 4.25 21.77
N PHE A 538 -40.77 5.51 21.65
CA PHE A 538 -41.64 6.02 20.60
C PHE A 538 -41.04 7.32 20.05
N PRO A 539 -41.26 7.67 18.76
CA PRO A 539 -42.02 6.91 17.76
C PRO A 539 -41.27 5.67 17.25
N VAL A 540 -41.96 4.59 16.90
CA VAL A 540 -41.34 3.30 16.52
C VAL A 540 -42.07 2.62 15.36
N VAL A 541 -41.32 1.97 14.46
CA VAL A 541 -41.87 1.02 13.47
C VAL A 541 -41.86 -0.38 14.09
N LEU A 542 -43.03 -0.95 14.37
CA LEU A 542 -43.16 -2.28 14.97
C LEU A 542 -42.95 -3.42 13.96
N GLY A 543 -43.19 -4.66 14.39
CA GLY A 543 -43.10 -5.85 13.55
C GLY A 543 -41.74 -6.53 13.64
N HIS A 544 -41.75 -7.84 13.86
CA HIS A 544 -40.53 -8.67 13.89
C HIS A 544 -40.68 -10.01 13.14
N GLU A 545 -41.83 -10.24 12.51
CA GLU A 545 -42.09 -11.38 11.63
C GLU A 545 -42.32 -10.89 10.20
N CYS A 546 -41.43 -11.26 9.28
CA CYS A 546 -41.62 -11.05 7.85
C CYS A 546 -40.76 -11.97 6.98
N ALA A 547 -40.98 -11.91 5.67
CA ALA A 547 -40.07 -12.40 4.66
C ALA A 547 -39.94 -11.36 3.55
N GLY A 548 -38.78 -11.31 2.92
CA GLY A 548 -38.41 -10.24 2.00
C GLY A 548 -37.35 -10.63 1.00
N ILE A 549 -36.96 -9.65 0.19
CA ILE A 549 -35.88 -9.75 -0.79
C ILE A 549 -34.80 -8.74 -0.39
N VAL A 550 -33.53 -9.12 -0.42
CA VAL A 550 -32.42 -8.19 -0.20
C VAL A 550 -32.39 -7.17 -1.33
N GLU A 551 -32.53 -5.89 -0.99
CA GLU A 551 -32.44 -4.78 -1.95
C GLU A 551 -31.00 -4.26 -2.02
N SER A 552 -30.35 -4.04 -0.87
CA SER A 552 -28.94 -3.64 -0.81
C SER A 552 -28.23 -4.20 0.42
N VAL A 553 -26.91 -4.27 0.35
CA VAL A 553 -26.03 -4.74 1.42
C VAL A 553 -24.98 -3.68 1.73
N GLY A 554 -24.68 -3.50 3.01
CA GLY A 554 -23.64 -2.57 3.44
C GLY A 554 -22.24 -3.17 3.37
N PRO A 555 -21.18 -2.36 3.58
CA PRO A 555 -19.80 -2.84 3.56
C PRO A 555 -19.55 -4.01 4.50
N GLY A 556 -18.72 -4.97 4.07
CA GLY A 556 -18.31 -6.11 4.91
C GLY A 556 -19.34 -7.26 5.02
N VAL A 557 -20.56 -7.10 4.49
CA VAL A 557 -21.50 -8.23 4.32
C VAL A 557 -20.97 -9.19 3.26
N THR A 558 -20.85 -10.48 3.60
CA THR A 558 -20.35 -11.52 2.67
C THR A 558 -21.33 -12.63 2.38
N ASN A 559 -22.42 -12.73 3.15
CA ASN A 559 -23.31 -13.90 3.15
C ASN A 559 -24.57 -13.70 2.30
N PHE A 560 -24.86 -12.44 1.94
CA PHE A 560 -26.06 -11.99 1.24
C PHE A 560 -25.69 -11.12 0.04
N LYS A 561 -26.53 -11.12 -0.99
CA LYS A 561 -26.45 -10.24 -2.16
C LYS A 561 -27.84 -9.70 -2.53
N PRO A 562 -27.94 -8.55 -3.24
CA PRO A 562 -29.20 -8.11 -3.83
C PRO A 562 -29.90 -9.23 -4.61
N GLY A 563 -31.21 -9.34 -4.42
CA GLY A 563 -32.05 -10.41 -4.98
C GLY A 563 -32.19 -11.67 -4.12
N ASP A 564 -31.37 -11.89 -3.08
CA ASP A 564 -31.55 -13.04 -2.18
C ASP A 564 -32.91 -12.97 -1.45
N LYS A 565 -33.68 -14.06 -1.49
CA LYS A 565 -34.87 -14.24 -0.63
C LYS A 565 -34.43 -14.50 0.81
N VAL A 566 -34.99 -13.77 1.77
CA VAL A 566 -34.54 -13.78 3.17
C VAL A 566 -35.68 -13.69 4.20
N ILE A 567 -35.39 -14.19 5.41
CA ILE A 567 -36.21 -14.04 6.61
C ILE A 567 -35.35 -13.42 7.71
N PRO A 568 -35.75 -12.29 8.30
CA PRO A 568 -35.14 -11.77 9.51
C PRO A 568 -35.65 -12.49 10.78
N PHE A 569 -34.79 -12.52 11.78
CA PHE A 569 -35.00 -13.06 13.11
C PHE A 569 -34.62 -11.98 14.12
N PHE A 570 -35.44 -11.77 15.15
CA PHE A 570 -35.13 -10.82 16.22
C PHE A 570 -33.90 -11.20 17.08
N ALA A 571 -33.48 -12.47 17.02
CA ALA A 571 -32.31 -12.98 17.71
C ALA A 571 -31.12 -13.15 16.73
N PRO A 572 -30.05 -12.34 16.84
CA PRO A 572 -28.88 -12.47 15.96
C PRO A 572 -28.18 -13.81 16.16
N GLN A 573 -27.52 -14.31 15.11
CA GLN A 573 -26.69 -15.51 15.12
C GLN A 573 -25.39 -15.30 14.34
N CYS A 574 -24.36 -14.73 14.96
CA CYS A 574 -23.09 -14.42 14.29
C CYS A 574 -22.26 -15.63 13.80
N LYS A 575 -22.70 -16.86 14.09
CA LYS A 575 -22.07 -18.17 13.76
C LYS A 575 -20.59 -18.37 14.19
N LYS A 576 -19.97 -17.38 14.84
CA LYS A 576 -18.53 -17.37 15.19
C LYS A 576 -18.25 -17.38 16.70
N CYS A 577 -19.22 -17.02 17.55
CA CYS A 577 -19.01 -16.97 19.00
C CYS A 577 -19.31 -18.31 19.69
N LYS A 578 -18.74 -18.54 20.88
CA LYS A 578 -18.92 -19.78 21.67
C LYS A 578 -20.38 -20.22 21.88
N PHE A 579 -21.32 -19.28 21.90
CA PHE A 579 -22.74 -19.59 22.06
C PHE A 579 -23.35 -20.11 20.73
N CYS A 580 -23.09 -19.45 19.60
CA CYS A 580 -23.54 -19.90 18.28
C CYS A 580 -22.86 -21.20 17.79
N LEU A 581 -21.71 -21.56 18.38
CA LEU A 581 -21.01 -22.82 18.13
C LEU A 581 -21.46 -23.95 19.08
N SER A 582 -22.32 -23.66 20.06
CA SER A 582 -22.81 -24.64 21.02
C SER A 582 -24.18 -25.18 20.59
N PRO A 583 -24.42 -26.51 20.61
CA PRO A 583 -25.74 -27.08 20.36
C PRO A 583 -26.73 -26.86 21.53
N LEU A 584 -26.26 -26.30 22.65
CA LEU A 584 -27.05 -26.15 23.89
C LEU A 584 -27.82 -24.82 23.98
N THR A 585 -27.65 -23.90 23.02
CA THR A 585 -28.36 -22.61 23.04
C THR A 585 -28.53 -22.02 21.64
N ASN A 586 -29.64 -21.33 21.42
CA ASN A 586 -29.90 -20.52 20.23
C ASN A 586 -29.50 -19.05 20.42
N LEU A 587 -29.01 -18.64 21.60
CA LEU A 587 -28.59 -17.27 21.87
C LEU A 587 -27.20 -16.99 21.27
N CYS A 588 -26.97 -15.76 20.84
CA CYS A 588 -25.67 -15.30 20.38
C CYS A 588 -24.96 -14.46 21.44
N GLY A 589 -23.63 -14.56 21.52
CA GLY A 589 -22.80 -13.70 22.35
C GLY A 589 -22.89 -12.21 21.99
N LYS A 590 -23.40 -11.82 20.80
CA LYS A 590 -23.75 -10.42 20.50
C LYS A 590 -24.85 -9.89 21.44
N LEU A 591 -25.78 -10.76 21.89
CA LEU A 591 -26.86 -10.36 22.79
C LEU A 591 -26.39 -9.96 24.19
N ARG A 592 -25.14 -10.25 24.59
CA ARG A 592 -24.58 -9.88 25.91
C ARG A 592 -24.60 -8.36 26.18
N ASN A 593 -24.69 -7.56 25.14
CA ASN A 593 -24.70 -6.10 25.22
C ASN A 593 -26.10 -5.54 25.54
N PHE A 594 -27.15 -6.37 25.43
CA PHE A 594 -28.53 -6.02 25.74
C PHE A 594 -28.93 -6.65 27.08
N LYS A 595 -29.57 -5.87 27.96
CA LYS A 595 -30.16 -6.34 29.23
C LYS A 595 -31.46 -7.09 28.97
N CYS A 596 -32.23 -6.67 27.97
CA CYS A 596 -33.44 -7.32 27.51
C CYS A 596 -33.49 -7.32 25.97
N PRO A 597 -33.13 -8.42 25.28
CA PRO A 597 -33.07 -8.48 23.81
C PRO A 597 -34.37 -8.13 23.06
N THR A 598 -35.53 -8.23 23.71
CA THR A 598 -36.84 -7.88 23.15
C THR A 598 -37.22 -6.41 23.33
N ILE A 599 -36.44 -5.64 24.09
CA ILE A 599 -36.69 -4.22 24.38
C ILE A 599 -35.51 -3.37 23.91
N ASP A 600 -34.27 -3.76 24.21
CA ASP A 600 -33.09 -2.89 24.03
C ASP A 600 -32.59 -2.80 22.56
N GLN A 601 -33.28 -3.41 21.59
CA GLN A 601 -32.98 -3.34 20.14
C GLN A 601 -33.79 -2.23 19.45
N GLU A 602 -33.84 -1.05 20.09
CA GLU A 602 -34.56 0.15 19.61
C GLU A 602 -33.78 0.94 18.54
N LEU A 603 -32.49 0.64 18.35
CA LEU A 603 -31.57 1.26 17.42
C LEU A 603 -30.64 0.20 16.83
N MET A 604 -29.92 0.53 15.74
CA MET A 604 -28.89 -0.35 15.18
C MET A 604 -27.69 -0.49 16.13
N GLU A 605 -26.75 -1.41 15.83
CA GLU A 605 -25.58 -1.68 16.69
C GLU A 605 -24.72 -0.43 16.95
N ASP A 606 -24.76 0.57 16.06
CA ASP A 606 -24.08 1.87 16.17
C ASP A 606 -24.86 2.94 16.96
N ARG A 607 -26.01 2.58 17.56
CA ARG A 607 -26.93 3.47 18.29
C ARG A 607 -27.55 4.58 17.44
N THR A 608 -27.77 4.34 16.16
CA THR A 608 -28.53 5.25 15.29
C THR A 608 -29.72 4.55 14.65
N SER A 609 -30.72 5.31 14.20
CA SER A 609 -31.84 4.77 13.43
C SER A 609 -31.49 4.67 11.94
N ARG A 610 -32.31 3.92 11.21
CA ARG A 610 -32.36 3.89 9.74
C ARG A 610 -33.68 4.47 9.21
N PHE A 611 -34.61 4.84 10.08
CA PHE A 611 -35.89 5.44 9.73
C PHE A 611 -35.95 6.90 10.17
N THR A 612 -36.33 7.78 9.23
CA THR A 612 -36.69 9.17 9.51
C THR A 612 -38.11 9.43 9.00
N CYS A 613 -38.92 10.15 9.77
CA CYS A 613 -40.24 10.60 9.34
C CYS A 613 -40.51 12.00 9.91
N LYS A 614 -40.95 12.93 9.05
CA LYS A 614 -41.23 14.34 9.43
C LYS A 614 -40.04 15.01 10.15
N GLY A 615 -38.81 14.74 9.67
CA GLY A 615 -37.57 15.25 10.25
C GLY A 615 -37.18 14.66 11.61
N LYS A 616 -37.87 13.63 12.10
CA LYS A 616 -37.58 12.95 13.38
C LYS A 616 -37.08 11.52 13.14
N PRO A 617 -36.05 11.05 13.88
CA PRO A 617 -35.68 9.65 13.87
C PRO A 617 -36.79 8.80 14.47
N ILE A 618 -37.08 7.67 13.84
CA ILE A 618 -38.08 6.69 14.29
C ILE A 618 -37.34 5.46 14.79
N TYR A 619 -37.65 4.97 15.99
CA TYR A 619 -36.97 3.82 16.58
C TYR A 619 -37.27 2.52 15.81
N HIS A 620 -36.32 1.60 15.90
CA HIS A 620 -36.47 0.23 15.45
C HIS A 620 -37.21 -0.62 16.49
N PHE A 621 -37.74 -1.76 16.08
CA PHE A 621 -38.36 -2.75 16.95
C PHE A 621 -37.69 -4.10 16.78
N MET A 622 -37.12 -4.62 17.87
CA MET A 622 -36.51 -5.94 17.96
C MET A 622 -35.43 -6.21 16.87
N GLY A 623 -34.80 -5.15 16.36
CA GLY A 623 -33.80 -5.22 15.28
C GLY A 623 -34.35 -5.61 13.90
N VAL A 624 -35.67 -5.50 13.69
CA VAL A 624 -36.35 -5.92 12.45
C VAL A 624 -37.28 -4.84 11.87
N SER A 625 -38.20 -4.26 12.65
CA SER A 625 -39.16 -3.24 12.17
C SER A 625 -39.90 -3.61 10.87
N SER A 626 -40.53 -4.78 10.86
CA SER A 626 -41.16 -5.32 9.65
C SER A 626 -42.44 -4.62 9.20
N PHE A 627 -43.03 -3.73 10.00
CA PHE A 627 -44.21 -2.94 9.59
C PHE A 627 -43.84 -1.75 8.69
N SER A 628 -42.85 -1.93 7.82
CA SER A 628 -42.41 -1.01 6.78
C SER A 628 -42.21 -1.79 5.48
N GLN A 629 -42.47 -1.16 4.32
CA GLN A 629 -42.20 -1.79 3.02
C GLN A 629 -40.70 -2.07 2.80
N TYR A 630 -39.83 -1.31 3.46
CA TYR A 630 -38.39 -1.56 3.50
C TYR A 630 -37.87 -1.39 4.92
N THR A 631 -36.94 -2.26 5.33
CA THR A 631 -36.27 -2.15 6.63
C THR A 631 -34.81 -2.53 6.51
N VAL A 632 -34.00 -2.10 7.48
CA VAL A 632 -32.56 -2.37 7.57
C VAL A 632 -32.30 -3.19 8.82
N VAL A 633 -31.62 -4.33 8.66
CA VAL A 633 -31.32 -5.28 9.73
C VAL A 633 -29.84 -5.66 9.72
N SER A 634 -29.30 -6.12 10.84
CA SER A 634 -27.93 -6.68 10.89
C SER A 634 -27.85 -7.98 10.07
N GLU A 635 -26.75 -8.24 9.36
CA GLU A 635 -26.57 -9.51 8.63
C GLU A 635 -26.65 -10.73 9.55
N ALA A 636 -26.34 -10.55 10.84
CA ALA A 636 -26.47 -11.59 11.85
C ALA A 636 -27.93 -11.94 12.19
N ASN A 637 -28.89 -11.08 11.86
CA ASN A 637 -30.32 -11.28 12.08
C ASN A 637 -31.02 -11.90 10.86
N LEU A 638 -30.33 -12.19 9.74
CA LEU A 638 -30.94 -12.76 8.54
C LEU A 638 -30.61 -14.24 8.32
N ALA A 639 -31.53 -14.96 7.70
CA ALA A 639 -31.23 -16.20 6.98
C ALA A 639 -31.75 -16.12 5.54
N ARG A 640 -30.98 -16.68 4.60
CA ARG A 640 -31.43 -16.88 3.22
C ARG A 640 -32.36 -18.09 3.17
N VAL A 641 -33.43 -17.98 2.39
CA VAL A 641 -34.32 -19.10 2.04
C VAL A 641 -34.15 -19.49 0.58
N ASP A 642 -34.74 -20.61 0.20
CA ASP A 642 -34.72 -21.11 -1.17
C ASP A 642 -35.36 -20.12 -2.16
N ASP A 643 -34.85 -20.06 -3.39
CA ASP A 643 -35.36 -19.15 -4.43
C ASP A 643 -36.78 -19.52 -4.87
N GLU A 644 -37.24 -20.76 -4.66
CA GLU A 644 -38.64 -21.19 -4.87
C GLU A 644 -39.55 -20.96 -3.66
N ALA A 645 -39.03 -20.43 -2.54
CA ALA A 645 -39.83 -20.20 -1.34
C ALA A 645 -40.94 -19.15 -1.57
N ASN A 646 -42.16 -19.49 -1.16
CA ASN A 646 -43.29 -18.55 -1.11
C ASN A 646 -43.17 -17.66 0.15
N LEU A 647 -42.82 -16.39 -0.06
CA LEU A 647 -42.58 -15.41 1.00
C LEU A 647 -43.81 -15.15 1.89
N GLU A 648 -45.03 -15.27 1.36
CA GLU A 648 -46.28 -15.13 2.14
C GLU A 648 -46.51 -16.26 3.15
N ARG A 649 -45.84 -17.41 2.96
CA ARG A 649 -45.93 -18.56 3.88
C ARG A 649 -44.75 -18.63 4.83
N VAL A 650 -43.55 -18.34 4.36
CA VAL A 650 -42.33 -18.52 5.16
C VAL A 650 -42.06 -17.38 6.15
N CYS A 651 -42.74 -16.23 6.04
CA CYS A 651 -42.68 -15.14 7.03
C CYS A 651 -42.96 -15.58 8.47
N LEU A 652 -43.81 -16.60 8.68
CA LEU A 652 -44.11 -17.21 9.98
C LEU A 652 -42.90 -17.90 10.64
N ILE A 653 -41.86 -18.25 9.87
CA ILE A 653 -40.67 -18.96 10.39
C ILE A 653 -39.81 -18.03 11.27
N GLY A 654 -39.86 -16.71 11.06
CA GLY A 654 -39.05 -15.72 11.79
C GLY A 654 -39.26 -15.73 13.32
N CYS A 655 -40.47 -16.08 13.80
CA CYS A 655 -40.74 -16.26 15.23
C CYS A 655 -41.84 -17.29 15.52
N GLY A 656 -43.11 -17.05 15.12
CA GLY A 656 -44.25 -17.88 15.49
C GLY A 656 -44.07 -19.39 15.26
N PHE A 657 -43.74 -19.81 14.03
CA PHE A 657 -43.55 -21.23 13.70
C PHE A 657 -42.31 -21.81 14.39
N SER A 658 -41.17 -21.13 14.35
CA SER A 658 -39.92 -21.65 14.92
C SER A 658 -39.98 -21.78 16.45
N SER A 659 -40.72 -20.90 17.11
CA SER A 659 -40.98 -20.97 18.56
C SER A 659 -41.90 -22.13 18.92
N GLY A 660 -43.06 -22.26 18.25
CA GLY A 660 -44.04 -23.32 18.53
C GLY A 660 -43.55 -24.72 18.17
N TYR A 661 -43.06 -24.90 16.94
CA TYR A 661 -42.53 -26.18 16.46
C TYR A 661 -41.24 -26.55 17.22
N GLY A 662 -40.36 -25.58 17.47
CA GLY A 662 -39.15 -25.79 18.27
C GLY A 662 -39.46 -26.22 19.70
N ALA A 663 -40.45 -25.61 20.36
CA ALA A 663 -40.87 -26.01 21.70
C ALA A 663 -41.41 -27.45 21.72
N ALA A 664 -42.26 -27.84 20.76
CA ALA A 664 -42.81 -29.20 20.70
C ALA A 664 -41.73 -30.27 20.40
N ILE A 665 -40.98 -30.10 19.32
CA ILE A 665 -40.07 -31.14 18.79
C ILE A 665 -38.69 -31.09 19.46
N ASN A 666 -38.11 -29.90 19.62
CA ASN A 666 -36.73 -29.78 20.12
C ASN A 666 -36.65 -29.73 21.65
N THR A 667 -37.61 -29.09 22.32
CA THR A 667 -37.61 -28.95 23.79
C THR A 667 -38.41 -30.07 24.47
N ALA A 668 -39.70 -30.21 24.14
CA ALA A 668 -40.59 -31.19 24.77
C ALA A 668 -40.44 -32.63 24.23
N LYS A 669 -39.69 -32.81 23.13
CA LYS A 669 -39.46 -34.12 22.47
C LYS A 669 -40.76 -34.86 22.16
N VAL A 670 -41.77 -34.13 21.68
CA VAL A 670 -43.01 -34.74 21.19
C VAL A 670 -42.68 -35.51 19.91
N HIS A 671 -42.61 -36.83 20.03
CA HIS A 671 -42.47 -37.74 18.90
C HIS A 671 -43.84 -37.97 18.24
N HIS A 672 -43.82 -38.30 16.94
CA HIS A 672 -45.00 -38.71 16.18
C HIS A 672 -45.44 -40.14 16.54
#